data_AF-A0A844WZ56-F1
#
_entry.id   AF-A0A844WZ56-F1
#
_cell.length_a   1.000
_cell.length_b   1.000
_cell.length_c   1.000
_cell.angle_alpha   90.00
_cell.angle_beta   90.00
_cell.angle_gamma   90.00
#
_symmetry.space_group_name_H-M   'P 1'
#
loop_
_entity.id
_entity.type
_entity.pdbx_description
1 polymer ?
#
loop_
_entity_poly.entity_id
_entity_poly.type
_entity_poly.pdbx_seq_one_letter_code
_entity_poly.pdbx_strand_id
1 'polypeptide(L)'
;MEFYWLIKIFLIGLAIFSWINYSSKRHTNKQNLKDVIKDRISIRKLTENEFELLEPYLNNKWLVFPYKYQSSLIDLEVSKIAGNCVRHSLYTNTEETSFYYEIDGIELFFPYNMYLHISDFNVAEVVFTEKYAFVVKINDYDLKTAAESQGGIICSELDEPWMYEQSFDSKMPEDEQTSNDTVVSVKPNPDKKIDFVKLLEREETPLELRNRNKKGNGLLSAIFLTLMTVFFLIYWYSNNSTILILVIFSTILSVIFYWYQPRSKYDLNNVICVKGLIKNKNVSKKEVIIGEDYILNIPHHWLPFLPEKSFLPANMDISVSDRKLIRYENTLSISQEIEQFGAPKFARRNLILLITGIILSAVVYFQTSLAVNAILAYQFFNSDITTRNLQDESTLKNSPIQKGDLVNIKISGASCDVNENRCHTLFINNQPIDIETNYIASIAEPMKNLFKDNFINTRVDQDVIAVQQYQDRLIELYKSFDRISSQYQRYIKESFTKLIDIGKIVITVNKVCKVSEIDCLSVKKELTALFDIQVSDDLSDWEKFVNESEINPNHDEIVSVRNVSKLDNSISRLKADVIARLKSTVSDYQHDKSSFRVDLSENSYLEMGKLEHINNDKSGPVSLLTVEHYYDVLFAKAGNIDVVGRVSDIYYRDDNSISGLKINANSHYSTNLDELFSFVSPIFVSLAVFMITALVSILNGVAICYKLLANHRRKNKILAIYKERII
;
A
#
# COMPACT_ATOMS: atom_id res chain seq x y z
N MET A 1 6.01 27.24 -4.70
CA MET A 1 6.11 27.04 -6.17
C MET A 1 4.78 26.45 -6.62
N GLU A 2 4.08 27.07 -7.57
CA GLU A 2 2.67 26.69 -7.84
C GLU A 2 2.54 25.40 -8.65
N PHE A 3 1.61 24.54 -8.24
CA PHE A 3 1.34 23.20 -8.78
C PHE A 3 1.10 23.18 -10.31
N TYR A 4 0.52 24.25 -10.86
CA TYR A 4 0.30 24.46 -12.29
C TYR A 4 1.59 24.37 -13.13
N TRP A 5 2.72 24.84 -12.61
CA TRP A 5 4.02 24.76 -13.28
C TRP A 5 4.56 23.33 -13.34
N LEU A 6 4.36 22.54 -12.28
CA LEU A 6 4.80 21.13 -12.25
C LEU A 6 4.05 20.30 -13.30
N ILE A 7 2.74 20.51 -13.46
CA ILE A 7 1.93 19.86 -14.51
C ILE A 7 2.42 20.25 -15.91
N LYS A 8 2.71 21.54 -16.15
CA LYS A 8 3.28 21.99 -17.43
C LYS A 8 4.64 21.36 -17.71
N ILE A 9 5.55 21.37 -16.75
CA ILE A 9 6.89 20.78 -16.89
C ILE A 9 6.80 19.27 -17.19
N PHE A 10 5.90 18.54 -16.53
CA PHE A 10 5.67 17.12 -16.78
C PHE A 10 5.15 16.84 -18.20
N LEU A 11 4.14 17.60 -18.67
CA LEU A 11 3.59 17.45 -20.03
C LEU A 11 4.61 17.84 -21.11
N ILE A 12 5.41 18.89 -20.87
CA ILE A 12 6.51 19.30 -21.75
C ILE A 12 7.59 18.20 -21.79
N GLY A 13 7.93 17.58 -20.66
CA GLY A 13 8.87 16.46 -20.60
C GLY A 13 8.42 15.26 -21.43
N LEU A 14 7.13 14.88 -21.35
CA LEU A 14 6.56 13.82 -22.18
C LEU A 14 6.60 14.15 -23.69
N ALA A 15 6.29 15.40 -24.06
CA ALA A 15 6.34 15.84 -25.45
C ALA A 15 7.78 15.82 -26.01
N ILE A 16 8.76 16.32 -25.24
CA ILE A 16 10.17 16.31 -25.60
C ILE A 16 10.70 14.87 -25.72
N PHE A 17 10.34 13.97 -24.80
CA PHE A 17 10.74 12.56 -24.87
C PHE A 17 10.20 11.85 -26.12
N SER A 18 8.95 12.13 -26.51
CA SER A 18 8.36 11.63 -27.76
C SER A 18 9.11 12.17 -29.00
N TRP A 19 9.37 13.48 -29.02
CA TRP A 19 10.10 14.14 -30.11
C TRP A 19 11.52 13.60 -30.30
N ILE A 20 12.27 13.38 -29.21
CA ILE A 20 13.64 12.85 -29.27
C ILE A 20 13.67 11.46 -29.89
N ASN A 21 12.76 10.56 -29.48
CA ASN A 21 12.68 9.20 -30.03
C ASN A 21 12.30 9.19 -31.53
N TYR A 22 11.39 10.07 -31.95
CA TYR A 22 11.03 10.22 -33.36
C TYR A 22 12.18 10.79 -34.21
N SER A 23 12.81 11.86 -33.72
CA SER A 23 13.93 12.54 -34.39
C SER A 23 15.16 11.63 -34.53
N SER A 24 15.46 10.81 -33.51
CA SER A 24 16.56 9.85 -33.52
C SER A 24 16.44 8.85 -34.68
N LYS A 25 15.28 8.20 -34.84
CA LYS A 25 15.07 7.22 -35.94
C LYS A 25 15.23 7.85 -37.33
N ARG A 26 14.61 9.01 -37.57
CA ARG A 26 14.75 9.73 -38.85
C ARG A 26 16.16 10.30 -39.09
N HIS A 27 17.00 10.43 -38.06
CA HIS A 27 18.43 10.73 -38.24
C HIS A 27 19.19 9.50 -38.75
N THR A 28 18.98 8.33 -38.14
CA THR A 28 19.63 7.07 -38.54
C THR A 28 19.36 6.70 -40.00
N ASN A 29 18.10 6.70 -40.45
CA ASN A 29 17.76 6.41 -41.86
C ASN A 29 18.51 7.35 -42.85
N LYS A 30 18.70 8.61 -42.47
CA LYS A 30 19.43 9.60 -43.27
C LYS A 30 20.96 9.42 -43.25
N GLN A 31 21.51 8.74 -42.24
CA GLN A 31 22.91 8.32 -42.23
C GLN A 31 23.08 7.06 -43.10
N ASN A 32 22.30 6.01 -42.84
CA ASN A 32 22.29 4.76 -43.62
C ASN A 32 22.24 5.02 -45.14
N LEU A 33 21.27 5.83 -45.59
CA LEU A 33 21.12 6.19 -47.01
C LEU A 33 22.37 6.89 -47.57
N LYS A 34 23.01 7.77 -46.81
CA LYS A 34 24.23 8.48 -47.23
C LYS A 34 25.43 7.56 -47.32
N ASP A 35 25.59 6.66 -46.35
CA ASP A 35 26.70 5.72 -46.31
C ASP A 35 26.56 4.69 -47.44
N VAL A 36 25.34 4.21 -47.72
CA VAL A 36 25.03 3.42 -48.91
C VAL A 36 25.31 4.19 -50.21
N ILE A 37 24.84 5.44 -50.36
CA ILE A 37 25.11 6.24 -51.57
C ILE A 37 26.62 6.43 -51.81
N LYS A 38 27.42 6.53 -50.74
CA LYS A 38 28.87 6.71 -50.79
C LYS A 38 29.62 5.41 -51.13
N ASP A 39 29.17 4.29 -50.60
CA ASP A 39 29.86 2.99 -50.69
C ASP A 39 29.21 2.01 -51.70
N ARG A 40 28.23 2.48 -52.49
CA ARG A 40 27.52 1.73 -53.53
C ARG A 40 28.43 1.21 -54.65
N ILE A 41 28.00 0.13 -55.28
CA ILE A 41 28.58 -0.38 -56.53
C ILE A 41 27.56 -0.20 -57.67
N SER A 42 27.89 0.67 -58.62
CA SER A 42 27.16 0.84 -59.88
C SER A 42 27.30 -0.42 -60.72
N ILE A 43 26.18 -1.13 -60.97
CA ILE A 43 26.15 -2.37 -61.77
C ILE A 43 25.90 -2.11 -63.26
N ARG A 44 25.22 -1.00 -63.58
CA ARG A 44 24.95 -0.51 -64.93
C ARG A 44 24.47 0.96 -64.86
N LYS A 45 24.37 1.61 -66.01
CA LYS A 45 23.59 2.86 -66.11
C LYS A 45 22.11 2.56 -66.33
N LEU A 46 21.27 3.48 -65.89
CA LEU A 46 19.84 3.51 -66.24
C LEU A 46 19.71 3.74 -67.75
N THR A 47 18.82 3.01 -68.42
CA THR A 47 18.54 3.21 -69.85
C THR A 47 17.56 4.36 -70.07
N GLU A 48 17.55 4.91 -71.29
CA GLU A 48 16.67 6.02 -71.69
C GLU A 48 15.20 5.66 -71.46
N ASN A 49 14.76 4.49 -71.92
CA ASN A 49 13.42 3.95 -71.70
C ASN A 49 13.05 3.77 -70.21
N GLU A 50 14.01 3.36 -69.35
CA GLU A 50 13.75 3.26 -67.91
C GLU A 50 13.65 4.64 -67.25
N PHE A 51 14.38 5.64 -67.75
CA PHE A 51 14.27 7.02 -67.28
C PHE A 51 12.94 7.66 -67.68
N GLU A 52 12.48 7.46 -68.93
CA GLU A 52 11.14 7.87 -69.39
C GLU A 52 10.03 7.28 -68.49
N LEU A 53 10.14 6.02 -68.09
CA LEU A 53 9.19 5.36 -67.17
C LEU A 53 9.27 5.86 -65.71
N LEU A 54 10.35 6.52 -65.30
CA LEU A 54 10.46 7.18 -63.99
C LEU A 54 10.04 8.66 -64.03
N GLU A 55 10.06 9.30 -65.20
CA GLU A 55 9.78 10.74 -65.36
C GLU A 55 8.44 11.19 -64.73
N PRO A 56 7.32 10.44 -64.83
CA PRO A 56 6.07 10.82 -64.17
C PRO A 56 6.20 10.98 -62.65
N TYR A 57 6.92 10.06 -62.01
CA TYR A 57 7.14 10.06 -60.55
C TYR A 57 8.15 11.13 -60.10
N LEU A 58 9.06 11.54 -61.00
CA LEU A 58 9.98 12.66 -60.81
C LEU A 58 9.32 14.03 -61.05
N ASN A 59 8.26 14.09 -61.88
CA ASN A 59 7.55 15.33 -62.21
C ASN A 59 6.28 15.58 -61.36
N ASN A 60 5.62 14.53 -60.85
CA ASN A 60 4.36 14.65 -60.12
C ASN A 60 4.46 14.15 -58.67
N LYS A 61 4.45 15.11 -57.73
CA LYS A 61 4.48 14.89 -56.28
C LYS A 61 3.40 13.95 -55.72
N TRP A 62 2.27 13.77 -56.41
CA TRP A 62 1.15 12.96 -55.92
C TRP A 62 1.36 11.46 -56.20
N LEU A 63 2.05 11.10 -57.27
CA LEU A 63 2.33 9.71 -57.63
C LEU A 63 3.29 9.02 -56.64
N VAL A 64 4.05 9.81 -55.88
CA VAL A 64 4.99 9.36 -54.85
C VAL A 64 4.53 9.69 -53.43
N PHE A 65 3.27 10.09 -53.23
CA PHE A 65 2.71 10.19 -51.87
C PHE A 65 2.54 8.77 -51.30
N PRO A 66 2.95 8.48 -50.04
CA PRO A 66 3.25 9.41 -48.95
C PRO A 66 4.74 9.77 -48.74
N TYR A 67 5.62 9.50 -49.71
CA TYR A 67 7.04 9.83 -49.64
C TYR A 67 7.25 11.34 -49.86
N LYS A 68 8.40 11.84 -49.38
CA LYS A 68 8.77 13.25 -49.61
C LYS A 68 9.30 13.43 -51.02
N TYR A 69 8.42 13.76 -51.97
CA TYR A 69 8.71 14.06 -53.38
C TYR A 69 10.08 14.69 -53.65
N GLN A 70 10.83 14.08 -54.56
CA GLN A 70 12.12 14.55 -55.10
C GLN A 70 11.99 14.74 -56.61
N SER A 71 12.38 15.91 -57.11
CA SER A 71 12.28 16.28 -58.54
C SER A 71 13.47 15.84 -59.40
N SER A 72 14.37 15.02 -58.86
CA SER A 72 15.55 14.53 -59.56
C SER A 72 16.16 13.32 -58.85
N LEU A 73 16.79 12.45 -59.63
CA LEU A 73 17.76 11.48 -59.14
C LEU A 73 19.06 12.20 -58.76
N ILE A 74 19.93 11.56 -57.97
CA ILE A 74 21.30 12.05 -57.70
C ILE A 74 22.16 11.90 -58.96
N ASP A 75 21.96 10.80 -59.69
CA ASP A 75 22.67 10.40 -60.89
C ASP A 75 21.89 9.27 -61.59
N LEU A 76 22.45 8.71 -62.67
CA LEU A 76 21.85 7.64 -63.47
C LEU A 76 22.54 6.27 -63.22
N GLU A 77 23.15 6.06 -62.06
CA GLU A 77 23.81 4.80 -61.71
C GLU A 77 22.85 3.83 -61.03
N VAL A 78 22.61 2.69 -61.67
CA VAL A 78 21.80 1.60 -61.10
C VAL A 78 22.67 0.82 -60.13
N SER A 79 22.23 0.74 -58.88
CA SER A 79 22.87 -0.01 -57.81
C SER A 79 22.05 -1.25 -57.46
N LYS A 80 22.70 -2.30 -56.96
CA LYS A 80 22.03 -3.53 -56.51
C LYS A 80 21.99 -3.60 -54.99
N ILE A 81 20.80 -3.79 -54.45
CA ILE A 81 20.56 -4.03 -53.01
C ILE A 81 19.87 -5.39 -52.85
N ALA A 82 20.03 -6.05 -51.70
CA ALA A 82 19.42 -7.35 -51.45
C ALA A 82 19.11 -7.55 -49.96
N GLY A 83 17.96 -8.17 -49.66
CA GLY A 83 17.50 -8.36 -48.29
C GLY A 83 16.00 -8.62 -48.19
N ASN A 84 15.52 -8.79 -46.97
CA ASN A 84 14.09 -8.87 -46.68
C ASN A 84 13.48 -7.47 -46.85
N CYS A 85 12.29 -7.36 -47.45
CA CYS A 85 11.59 -6.08 -47.55
C CYS A 85 10.57 -5.93 -46.43
N VAL A 86 10.53 -4.74 -45.80
CA VAL A 86 9.66 -4.44 -44.66
C VAL A 86 8.84 -3.17 -44.94
N ARG A 87 7.51 -3.25 -44.79
CA ARG A 87 6.62 -2.07 -44.87
C ARG A 87 6.51 -1.42 -43.49
N HIS A 88 6.87 -0.14 -43.40
CA HIS A 88 6.88 0.64 -42.17
C HIS A 88 5.72 1.63 -42.12
N SER A 89 4.63 1.19 -41.48
CA SER A 89 3.37 1.93 -41.33
C SER A 89 3.38 2.99 -40.22
N LEU A 90 3.00 4.23 -40.53
CA LEU A 90 2.93 5.37 -39.60
C LEU A 90 1.48 5.85 -39.41
N TYR A 91 0.93 5.60 -38.22
CA TYR A 91 -0.49 5.85 -37.92
C TYR A 91 -0.74 7.12 -37.09
N THR A 92 -1.75 7.89 -37.50
CA THR A 92 -2.33 8.98 -36.69
C THR A 92 -3.81 8.67 -36.43
N ASN A 93 -4.29 8.81 -35.19
CA ASN A 93 -5.70 8.61 -34.80
C ASN A 93 -6.38 7.30 -35.27
N THR A 94 -5.57 6.27 -35.57
CA THR A 94 -5.91 4.92 -36.09
C THR A 94 -5.93 4.74 -37.60
N GLU A 95 -5.92 5.81 -38.39
CA GLU A 95 -5.65 5.79 -39.83
C GLU A 95 -4.13 5.64 -40.11
N GLU A 96 -3.75 5.00 -41.21
CA GLU A 96 -2.38 4.99 -41.72
C GLU A 96 -2.15 6.28 -42.51
N THR A 97 -1.34 7.19 -41.95
CA THR A 97 -1.12 8.55 -42.49
C THR A 97 0.14 8.69 -43.34
N SER A 98 1.01 7.68 -43.33
CA SER A 98 2.20 7.57 -44.17
C SER A 98 2.74 6.15 -44.02
N PHE A 99 3.43 5.64 -45.04
CA PHE A 99 4.23 4.43 -44.96
C PHE A 99 5.48 4.57 -45.81
N TYR A 100 6.40 3.62 -45.67
CA TYR A 100 7.49 3.42 -46.63
C TYR A 100 7.90 1.95 -46.66
N TYR A 101 8.49 1.48 -47.74
CA TYR A 101 9.18 0.18 -47.78
C TYR A 101 10.66 0.35 -47.44
N GLU A 102 11.26 -0.64 -46.78
CA GLU A 102 12.68 -0.66 -46.43
C GLU A 102 13.32 -1.98 -46.89
N ILE A 103 14.53 -1.91 -47.46
CA ILE A 103 15.46 -3.04 -47.60
C ILE A 103 16.82 -2.56 -47.08
N ASP A 104 17.44 -3.32 -46.19
CA ASP A 104 18.79 -3.08 -45.64
C ASP A 104 19.04 -1.63 -45.15
N GLY A 105 18.05 -1.04 -44.47
CA GLY A 105 18.14 0.33 -43.92
C GLY A 105 17.89 1.45 -44.93
N ILE A 106 17.42 1.15 -46.15
CA ILE A 106 17.18 2.08 -47.26
C ILE A 106 15.68 2.21 -47.51
N GLU A 107 15.12 3.42 -47.44
CA GLU A 107 13.73 3.69 -47.83
C GLU A 107 13.58 3.57 -49.36
N LEU A 108 12.61 2.77 -49.84
CA LEU A 108 12.38 2.44 -51.26
C LEU A 108 10.97 2.83 -51.71
N PHE A 109 10.85 3.37 -52.92
CA PHE A 109 9.58 3.55 -53.63
C PHE A 109 9.47 2.56 -54.80
N PHE A 110 8.27 1.99 -55.00
CA PHE A 110 7.97 1.00 -56.04
C PHE A 110 7.01 1.58 -57.10
N PRO A 111 7.52 2.07 -58.26
CA PRO A 111 6.69 2.45 -59.40
C PRO A 111 5.76 1.32 -59.83
N TYR A 112 4.63 1.67 -60.48
CA TYR A 112 3.71 0.72 -61.13
C TYR A 112 3.34 -0.49 -60.25
N ASN A 113 3.13 -0.26 -58.94
CA ASN A 113 2.81 -1.28 -57.93
C ASN A 113 3.79 -2.47 -57.88
N MET A 114 5.07 -2.29 -58.24
CA MET A 114 6.09 -3.35 -58.24
C MET A 114 6.28 -4.03 -56.87
N TYR A 115 5.80 -3.45 -55.76
CA TYR A 115 5.77 -4.08 -54.44
C TYR A 115 4.97 -5.40 -54.41
N LEU A 116 4.04 -5.62 -55.36
CA LEU A 116 3.30 -6.88 -55.51
C LEU A 116 4.19 -8.08 -55.88
N HIS A 117 5.44 -7.85 -56.29
CA HIS A 117 6.42 -8.88 -56.67
C HIS A 117 7.51 -9.09 -55.61
N ILE A 118 7.29 -8.58 -54.39
CA ILE A 118 8.12 -8.85 -53.20
C ILE A 118 7.98 -10.32 -52.76
N SER A 119 9.09 -10.90 -52.31
CA SER A 119 9.22 -12.23 -51.70
C SER A 119 9.89 -12.15 -50.33
N ASP A 120 10.03 -13.27 -49.62
CA ASP A 120 10.65 -13.31 -48.27
C ASP A 120 12.08 -12.73 -48.24
N PHE A 121 12.85 -12.95 -49.31
CA PHE A 121 14.15 -12.33 -49.58
C PHE A 121 14.14 -11.77 -51.01
N ASN A 122 14.68 -10.57 -51.20
CA ASN A 122 14.59 -9.84 -52.46
C ASN A 122 15.96 -9.40 -52.96
N VAL A 123 16.04 -9.21 -54.28
CA VAL A 123 17.11 -8.49 -54.95
C VAL A 123 16.49 -7.34 -55.74
N ALA A 124 16.87 -6.09 -55.45
CA ALA A 124 16.39 -4.94 -56.18
C ALA A 124 17.52 -4.22 -56.93
N GLU A 125 17.24 -3.80 -58.16
CA GLU A 125 18.03 -2.80 -58.89
C GLU A 125 17.37 -1.44 -58.67
N VAL A 126 18.13 -0.46 -58.18
CA VAL A 126 17.58 0.82 -57.71
C VAL A 126 18.42 2.01 -58.18
N VAL A 127 17.78 3.18 -58.31
CA VAL A 127 18.43 4.49 -58.53
C VAL A 127 18.05 5.46 -57.41
N PHE A 128 19.02 6.26 -56.95
CA PHE A 128 18.87 7.04 -55.71
C PHE A 128 18.36 8.47 -55.93
N THR A 129 17.49 8.91 -55.03
CA THR A 129 17.23 10.33 -54.74
C THR A 129 17.95 10.74 -53.45
N GLU A 130 17.90 12.02 -53.07
CA GLU A 130 18.43 12.47 -51.77
C GLU A 130 17.82 11.79 -50.52
N LYS A 131 16.68 11.07 -50.63
CA LYS A 131 15.86 10.66 -49.47
C LYS A 131 15.29 9.24 -49.50
N TYR A 132 15.20 8.63 -50.68
CA TYR A 132 14.77 7.25 -50.91
C TYR A 132 15.28 6.77 -52.28
N ALA A 133 15.23 5.47 -52.58
CA ALA A 133 15.57 4.95 -53.90
C ALA A 133 14.33 4.53 -54.69
N PHE A 134 14.34 4.77 -56.01
CA PHE A 134 13.35 4.23 -56.94
C PHE A 134 13.76 2.81 -57.35
N VAL A 135 12.83 1.87 -57.27
CA VAL A 135 13.02 0.49 -57.76
C VAL A 135 12.83 0.43 -59.27
N VAL A 136 13.85 -0.07 -59.98
CA VAL A 136 13.88 -0.25 -61.45
C VAL A 136 13.69 -1.73 -61.80
N LYS A 137 14.11 -2.64 -60.92
CA LYS A 137 13.82 -4.08 -61.00
C LYS A 137 13.70 -4.66 -59.59
N ILE A 138 12.75 -5.57 -59.39
CA ILE A 138 12.59 -6.35 -58.17
C ILE A 138 12.53 -7.83 -58.54
N ASN A 139 13.46 -8.61 -58.00
CA ASN A 139 13.64 -10.03 -58.34
C ASN A 139 13.77 -10.21 -59.86
N ASP A 140 12.86 -10.94 -60.51
CA ASP A 140 12.82 -11.11 -61.97
C ASP A 140 11.88 -10.12 -62.69
N TYR A 141 11.26 -9.17 -61.97
CA TYR A 141 10.26 -8.23 -62.50
C TYR A 141 10.82 -6.82 -62.70
N ASP A 142 10.84 -6.32 -63.94
CA ASP A 142 11.40 -5.00 -64.28
C ASP A 142 10.35 -3.90 -64.54
N LEU A 143 10.80 -2.65 -64.49
CA LEU A 143 9.99 -1.44 -64.65
C LEU A 143 9.19 -1.43 -65.96
N LYS A 144 9.78 -1.98 -67.03
CA LYS A 144 9.12 -2.08 -68.34
C LYS A 144 7.96 -3.08 -68.29
N THR A 145 8.20 -4.28 -67.79
CA THR A 145 7.17 -5.31 -67.60
C THR A 145 6.05 -4.81 -66.70
N ALA A 146 6.38 -4.06 -65.65
CA ALA A 146 5.41 -3.43 -64.77
C ALA A 146 4.50 -2.42 -65.51
N ALA A 147 5.08 -1.48 -66.27
CA ALA A 147 4.32 -0.50 -67.05
C ALA A 147 3.46 -1.15 -68.17
N GLU A 148 4.00 -2.15 -68.87
CA GLU A 148 3.25 -2.92 -69.89
C GLU A 148 2.09 -3.73 -69.25
N SER A 149 2.29 -4.32 -68.06
CA SER A 149 1.25 -5.08 -67.35
C SER A 149 0.04 -4.24 -66.93
N GLN A 150 0.24 -2.92 -66.76
CA GLN A 150 -0.80 -1.95 -66.40
C GLN A 150 -1.30 -1.15 -67.62
N GLY A 151 -0.93 -1.55 -68.85
CA GLY A 151 -1.37 -0.88 -70.07
C GLY A 151 -0.91 0.57 -70.19
N GLY A 152 0.18 0.95 -69.52
CA GLY A 152 0.64 2.34 -69.42
C GLY A 152 -0.14 3.20 -68.41
N ILE A 153 -1.07 2.65 -67.64
CA ILE A 153 -1.77 3.38 -66.56
C ILE A 153 -0.77 3.69 -65.45
N ILE A 154 -0.56 4.98 -65.18
CA ILE A 154 0.37 5.45 -64.15
C ILE A 154 -0.35 5.47 -62.81
N CYS A 155 -0.37 4.31 -62.14
CA CYS A 155 -0.94 4.15 -60.81
C CYS A 155 -0.13 4.91 -59.76
N SER A 156 -0.80 5.33 -58.69
CA SER A 156 -0.24 5.89 -57.47
C SER A 156 -0.50 4.98 -56.28
N GLU A 157 0.27 5.11 -55.20
CA GLU A 157 -0.03 4.38 -53.95
C GLU A 157 -1.31 4.89 -53.23
N LEU A 158 -1.98 5.91 -53.77
CA LEU A 158 -3.31 6.37 -53.34
C LEU A 158 -4.46 5.52 -53.91
N ASP A 159 -4.19 4.69 -54.93
CA ASP A 159 -5.20 3.84 -55.59
C ASP A 159 -5.58 2.59 -54.77
N GLU A 160 -5.02 2.40 -53.56
CA GLU A 160 -5.54 1.42 -52.60
C GLU A 160 -6.94 1.85 -52.08
N PRO A 161 -7.96 0.96 -52.06
CA PRO A 161 -9.37 1.33 -51.83
C PRO A 161 -9.75 2.01 -50.50
N TRP A 162 -8.80 2.25 -49.60
CA TRP A 162 -9.00 2.85 -48.28
C TRP A 162 -8.35 4.25 -48.13
N MET A 163 -7.57 4.72 -49.11
CA MET A 163 -7.02 6.09 -49.13
C MET A 163 -7.97 7.12 -49.78
N TYR A 164 -8.97 6.66 -50.56
CA TYR A 164 -9.83 7.50 -51.39
C TYR A 164 -10.66 8.56 -50.62
N GLU A 165 -10.92 8.35 -49.32
CA GLU A 165 -11.71 9.29 -48.50
C GLU A 165 -10.97 10.60 -48.13
N GLN A 166 -9.65 10.72 -48.33
CA GLN A 166 -8.91 11.96 -48.03
C GLN A 166 -8.73 12.90 -49.25
N SER A 167 -9.17 12.54 -50.46
CA SER A 167 -9.09 13.44 -51.61
C SER A 167 -10.13 13.19 -52.70
N PHE A 168 -11.29 13.86 -52.63
CA PHE A 168 -11.85 14.63 -53.75
C PHE A 168 -13.05 15.51 -53.31
N ASP A 169 -12.92 16.84 -53.42
CA ASP A 169 -14.06 17.76 -53.44
C ASP A 169 -14.25 18.28 -54.87
N SER A 170 -14.75 17.40 -55.76
CA SER A 170 -15.28 17.75 -57.09
C SER A 170 -15.92 16.54 -57.79
N LYS A 171 -17.25 16.60 -57.94
CA LYS A 171 -18.16 16.02 -58.96
C LYS A 171 -17.68 14.83 -59.84
N MET A 172 -18.51 13.78 -59.86
CA MET A 172 -18.63 12.79 -60.94
C MET A 172 -18.93 13.41 -62.32
N PRO A 173 -18.75 12.64 -63.41
CA PRO A 173 -19.92 12.22 -64.21
C PRO A 173 -20.08 10.69 -64.38
N GLU A 174 -21.22 10.33 -64.98
CA GLU A 174 -21.59 9.02 -65.55
C GLU A 174 -20.71 8.66 -66.78
N ASP A 175 -20.69 7.45 -67.36
CA ASP A 175 -21.34 6.15 -67.04
C ASP A 175 -20.31 5.00 -67.30
N GLU A 176 -20.51 3.77 -67.80
CA GLU A 176 -21.65 3.03 -68.38
C GLU A 176 -21.55 1.51 -68.07
N GLN A 177 -21.51 0.63 -69.08
CA GLN A 177 -21.48 -0.85 -69.00
C GLN A 177 -20.15 -1.37 -69.61
N THR A 178 -19.69 -2.62 -69.49
CA THR A 178 -20.34 -3.88 -69.91
C THR A 178 -19.50 -5.11 -69.50
N SER A 179 -20.09 -6.32 -69.50
CA SER A 179 -19.55 -7.66 -69.88
C SER A 179 -18.03 -7.96 -69.86
N ASN A 180 -17.53 -9.14 -69.48
CA ASN A 180 -18.16 -10.46 -69.29
C ASN A 180 -17.25 -11.40 -68.46
N ASP A 181 -17.82 -12.47 -67.91
CA ASP A 181 -17.06 -13.59 -67.32
C ASP A 181 -16.14 -14.29 -68.34
N THR A 182 -15.01 -14.83 -67.87
CA THR A 182 -14.29 -15.93 -68.56
C THR A 182 -13.67 -16.88 -67.53
N VAL A 183 -14.48 -17.84 -67.06
CA VAL A 183 -14.02 -18.88 -66.12
C VAL A 183 -13.14 -19.90 -66.85
N VAL A 184 -11.83 -19.83 -66.62
CA VAL A 184 -10.87 -20.85 -67.10
C VAL A 184 -10.67 -21.91 -66.01
N SER A 185 -11.27 -23.09 -66.19
CA SER A 185 -11.11 -24.22 -65.26
C SER A 185 -9.78 -24.95 -65.48
N VAL A 186 -8.90 -24.95 -64.47
CA VAL A 186 -7.71 -25.81 -64.43
C VAL A 186 -8.08 -27.12 -63.73
N LYS A 187 -7.91 -28.25 -64.42
CA LYS A 187 -8.17 -29.59 -63.85
C LYS A 187 -7.09 -29.94 -62.81
N PRO A 188 -7.45 -30.48 -61.62
CA PRO A 188 -6.47 -30.94 -60.65
C PRO A 188 -5.82 -32.25 -61.10
N ASN A 189 -4.51 -32.37 -60.88
CA ASN A 189 -3.74 -33.59 -61.12
C ASN A 189 -3.73 -34.46 -59.84
N PRO A 190 -4.31 -35.68 -59.83
CA PRO A 190 -4.40 -36.50 -58.63
C PRO A 190 -3.12 -37.35 -58.45
N ASP A 191 -2.33 -37.04 -57.41
CA ASP A 191 -1.59 -38.02 -56.56
C ASP A 191 -0.54 -37.36 -55.63
N LYS A 192 -0.96 -36.31 -54.91
CA LYS A 192 -0.34 -35.96 -53.61
C LYS A 192 -1.40 -36.01 -52.52
N LYS A 193 -1.18 -36.82 -51.49
CA LYS A 193 -1.96 -36.73 -50.25
C LYS A 193 -1.66 -35.40 -49.57
N ILE A 194 -2.68 -34.56 -49.46
CA ILE A 194 -2.59 -33.24 -48.83
C ILE A 194 -2.67 -33.45 -47.30
N ASP A 195 -1.53 -33.77 -46.69
CA ASP A 195 -1.44 -33.91 -45.23
C ASP A 195 -1.55 -32.55 -44.52
N PHE A 196 -0.89 -31.52 -45.06
CA PHE A 196 -0.99 -30.12 -44.65
C PHE A 196 -0.52 -29.18 -45.76
N VAL A 197 -1.30 -28.14 -46.07
CA VAL A 197 -0.95 -27.03 -46.99
C VAL A 197 -1.46 -25.72 -46.40
N LYS A 198 -0.59 -24.69 -46.32
CA LYS A 198 -0.99 -23.28 -46.12
C LYS A 198 -1.61 -22.77 -47.42
N LEU A 199 -2.85 -22.30 -47.35
CA LEU A 199 -3.59 -21.75 -48.51
C LEU A 199 -3.43 -20.24 -48.63
N LEU A 200 -3.59 -19.53 -47.50
CA LEU A 200 -3.63 -18.06 -47.44
C LEU A 200 -3.32 -17.61 -46.02
N GLU A 201 -2.84 -16.37 -45.86
CA GLU A 201 -2.72 -15.69 -44.58
C GLU A 201 -3.53 -14.40 -44.64
N ARG A 202 -4.30 -14.12 -43.59
CA ARG A 202 -5.17 -12.94 -43.43
C ARG A 202 -5.07 -12.40 -42.02
N GLU A 203 -5.58 -11.21 -41.77
CA GLU A 203 -5.74 -10.71 -40.40
C GLU A 203 -6.98 -11.31 -39.69
N GLU A 204 -6.99 -11.22 -38.36
CA GLU A 204 -8.13 -11.55 -37.51
C GLU A 204 -9.30 -10.58 -37.78
N THR A 205 -10.48 -11.11 -38.11
CA THR A 205 -11.65 -10.27 -38.42
C THR A 205 -12.13 -9.48 -37.19
N PRO A 206 -12.86 -8.37 -37.38
CA PRO A 206 -13.47 -7.61 -36.27
C PRO A 206 -14.43 -8.41 -35.39
N LEU A 207 -14.91 -9.59 -35.84
CA LEU A 207 -15.71 -10.52 -35.01
C LEU A 207 -14.82 -11.44 -34.18
N GLU A 208 -13.79 -12.05 -34.78
CA GLU A 208 -12.82 -12.91 -34.10
C GLU A 208 -12.06 -12.12 -33.01
N LEU A 209 -11.67 -10.87 -33.30
CA LEU A 209 -11.07 -9.95 -32.34
C LEU A 209 -11.95 -9.72 -31.10
N ARG A 210 -13.29 -9.70 -31.26
CA ARG A 210 -14.22 -9.57 -30.12
C ARG A 210 -14.21 -10.83 -29.22
N ASN A 211 -13.72 -11.98 -29.71
CA ASN A 211 -13.44 -13.17 -28.90
C ASN A 211 -12.15 -13.04 -28.06
N ARG A 212 -11.23 -12.16 -28.46
CA ARG A 212 -9.90 -11.94 -27.85
C ARG A 212 -9.85 -10.69 -26.96
N ASN A 213 -10.73 -9.71 -27.20
CA ASN A 213 -10.75 -8.36 -26.59
C ASN A 213 -11.03 -8.35 -25.07
N LYS A 214 -9.99 -8.64 -24.29
CA LYS A 214 -9.93 -8.47 -22.83
C LYS A 214 -9.82 -6.99 -22.45
N LYS A 215 -10.93 -6.23 -22.59
CA LYS A 215 -11.07 -4.83 -22.11
C LYS A 215 -10.34 -4.66 -20.76
N GLY A 216 -9.48 -3.65 -20.67
CA GLY A 216 -8.41 -3.53 -19.67
C GLY A 216 -8.76 -4.02 -18.27
N ASN A 217 -7.85 -4.81 -17.67
CA ASN A 217 -8.07 -5.66 -16.49
C ASN A 217 -8.50 -4.95 -15.19
N GLY A 218 -8.81 -3.64 -15.19
CA GLY A 218 -9.18 -2.87 -14.00
C GLY A 218 -8.01 -2.49 -13.09
N LEU A 219 -6.80 -2.98 -13.36
CA LEU A 219 -5.63 -2.85 -12.49
C LEU A 219 -5.29 -1.39 -12.13
N LEU A 220 -5.37 -0.45 -13.08
CA LEU A 220 -5.11 0.97 -12.81
C LEU A 220 -6.15 1.56 -11.83
N SER A 221 -7.45 1.29 -12.06
CA SER A 221 -8.51 1.71 -11.12
C SER A 221 -8.31 1.06 -9.74
N ALA A 222 -7.93 -0.22 -9.67
CA ALA A 222 -7.58 -0.89 -8.43
C ALA A 222 -6.39 -0.23 -7.70
N ILE A 223 -5.32 0.13 -8.42
CA ILE A 223 -4.15 0.85 -7.86
C ILE A 223 -4.57 2.21 -7.29
N PHE A 224 -5.42 2.97 -7.99
CA PHE A 224 -5.89 4.25 -7.49
C PHE A 224 -6.90 4.13 -6.33
N LEU A 225 -7.66 3.03 -6.21
CA LEU A 225 -8.42 2.70 -4.99
C LEU A 225 -7.50 2.36 -3.81
N THR A 226 -6.42 1.59 -4.04
CA THR A 226 -5.45 1.31 -2.96
C THR A 226 -4.73 2.58 -2.52
N LEU A 227 -4.34 3.46 -3.44
CA LEU A 227 -3.73 4.75 -3.12
C LEU A 227 -4.69 5.68 -2.38
N MET A 228 -5.94 5.80 -2.83
CA MET A 228 -7.00 6.52 -2.12
C MET A 228 -7.13 6.06 -0.66
N THR A 229 -7.15 4.74 -0.45
CA THR A 229 -7.29 4.15 0.90
C THR A 229 -6.04 4.36 1.76
N VAL A 230 -4.85 4.24 1.18
CA VAL A 230 -3.57 4.51 1.88
C VAL A 230 -3.47 5.99 2.28
N PHE A 231 -3.74 6.92 1.37
CA PHE A 231 -3.77 8.36 1.71
C PHE A 231 -4.85 8.67 2.74
N PHE A 232 -6.01 8.01 2.70
CA PHE A 232 -7.04 8.15 3.72
C PHE A 232 -6.55 7.69 5.09
N LEU A 233 -5.89 6.54 5.20
CA LEU A 233 -5.34 6.05 6.47
C LEU A 233 -4.23 6.96 7.02
N ILE A 234 -3.37 7.52 6.16
CA ILE A 234 -2.36 8.50 6.58
C ILE A 234 -3.05 9.79 7.06
N TYR A 235 -4.09 10.26 6.35
CA TYR A 235 -4.89 11.41 6.76
C TYR A 235 -5.61 11.18 8.10
N TRP A 236 -6.19 10.00 8.32
CA TRP A 236 -6.77 9.58 9.61
C TRP A 236 -5.74 9.71 10.73
N TYR A 237 -4.61 9.01 10.66
CA TYR A 237 -3.61 9.04 11.75
C TYR A 237 -2.82 10.36 11.89
N SER A 238 -2.85 11.28 10.93
CA SER A 238 -2.12 12.56 10.99
C SER A 238 -3.00 13.81 11.10
N ASN A 239 -4.31 13.68 10.88
CA ASN A 239 -5.28 14.76 10.73
C ASN A 239 -4.86 15.88 9.74
N ASN A 240 -3.95 15.60 8.80
CA ASN A 240 -3.38 16.62 7.92
C ASN A 240 -4.24 16.84 6.66
N SER A 241 -5.01 17.92 6.65
CA SER A 241 -5.94 18.28 5.56
C SER A 241 -5.30 18.38 4.16
N THR A 242 -3.99 18.56 4.04
CA THR A 242 -3.33 18.55 2.71
C THR A 242 -3.37 17.16 2.05
N ILE A 243 -3.42 16.09 2.85
CA ILE A 243 -3.45 14.70 2.38
C ILE A 243 -4.84 14.35 1.81
N LEU A 244 -5.90 15.00 2.28
CA LEU A 244 -7.26 14.84 1.74
C LEU A 244 -7.33 15.21 0.23
N ILE A 245 -6.49 16.14 -0.23
CA ILE A 245 -6.35 16.46 -1.67
C ILE A 245 -5.84 15.23 -2.45
N LEU A 246 -4.92 14.45 -1.89
CA LEU A 246 -4.42 13.20 -2.50
C LEU A 246 -5.47 12.08 -2.49
N VAL A 247 -6.33 12.03 -1.47
CA VAL A 247 -7.50 11.13 -1.43
C VAL A 247 -8.48 11.49 -2.56
N ILE A 248 -8.84 12.77 -2.71
CA ILE A 248 -9.72 13.24 -3.79
C ILE A 248 -9.10 12.95 -5.16
N PHE A 249 -7.83 13.31 -5.38
CA PHE A 249 -7.13 13.09 -6.65
C PHE A 249 -7.04 11.60 -7.02
N SER A 250 -6.74 10.73 -6.05
CA SER A 250 -6.75 9.27 -6.25
C SER A 250 -8.14 8.73 -6.53
N THR A 251 -9.18 9.29 -5.90
CA THR A 251 -10.59 8.94 -6.19
C THR A 251 -10.95 9.30 -7.62
N ILE A 252 -10.61 10.51 -8.08
CA ILE A 252 -10.84 10.99 -9.45
C ILE A 252 -10.11 10.10 -10.46
N LEU A 253 -8.82 9.79 -10.23
CA LEU A 253 -8.07 8.90 -11.10
C LEU A 253 -8.63 7.46 -11.11
N SER A 254 -9.09 6.95 -9.96
CA SER A 254 -9.77 5.65 -9.90
C SER A 254 -11.03 5.62 -10.77
N VAL A 255 -11.87 6.66 -10.70
CA VAL A 255 -13.07 6.81 -11.54
C VAL A 255 -12.68 6.95 -13.02
N ILE A 256 -11.71 7.79 -13.35
CA ILE A 256 -11.20 7.94 -14.73
C ILE A 256 -10.73 6.58 -15.25
N PHE A 257 -9.89 5.83 -14.53
CA PHE A 257 -9.43 4.50 -14.96
C PHE A 257 -10.48 3.39 -14.85
N TYR A 258 -11.62 3.63 -14.20
CA TYR A 258 -12.80 2.76 -14.28
C TYR A 258 -13.57 3.00 -15.58
N TRP A 259 -13.79 4.24 -15.99
CA TRP A 259 -14.51 4.55 -17.24
C TRP A 259 -13.62 4.41 -18.48
N TYR A 260 -12.34 4.74 -18.36
CA TYR A 260 -11.32 4.59 -19.40
C TYR A 260 -11.17 3.13 -19.77
N GLN A 261 -11.78 2.80 -20.91
CA GLN A 261 -11.46 1.60 -21.65
C GLN A 261 -10.30 1.98 -22.56
N PRO A 262 -9.04 1.61 -22.24
CA PRO A 262 -7.96 1.79 -23.20
C PRO A 262 -8.39 1.12 -24.49
N ARG A 263 -8.42 1.89 -25.59
CA ARG A 263 -8.46 1.33 -26.93
C ARG A 263 -7.12 0.64 -27.14
N SER A 264 -7.01 -0.58 -26.62
CA SER A 264 -6.02 -1.52 -27.12
C SER A 264 -6.33 -1.66 -28.61
N LYS A 265 -5.50 -1.00 -29.43
CA LYS A 265 -5.06 -1.65 -30.66
C LYS A 265 -4.50 -2.98 -30.17
N TYR A 266 -5.30 -4.03 -30.33
CA TYR A 266 -4.75 -5.38 -30.23
C TYR A 266 -4.05 -5.56 -31.56
N ASP A 267 -2.78 -5.94 -31.54
CA ASP A 267 -2.09 -6.39 -32.73
C ASP A 267 -2.98 -7.48 -33.34
N LEU A 268 -3.48 -7.27 -34.56
CA LEU A 268 -4.40 -8.20 -35.20
C LEU A 268 -3.62 -9.51 -35.35
N ASN A 269 -4.22 -10.60 -34.84
CA ASN A 269 -3.54 -11.89 -34.98
C ASN A 269 -3.56 -12.25 -36.45
N ASN A 270 -2.40 -12.56 -37.03
CA ASN A 270 -2.38 -13.28 -38.30
C ASN A 270 -3.16 -14.59 -38.14
N VAL A 271 -3.97 -14.90 -39.14
CA VAL A 271 -4.78 -16.10 -39.24
C VAL A 271 -4.39 -16.81 -40.53
N ILE A 272 -3.82 -18.00 -40.39
CA ILE A 272 -3.46 -18.84 -41.53
C ILE A 272 -4.65 -19.74 -41.85
N CYS A 273 -5.12 -19.66 -43.09
CA CYS A 273 -6.04 -20.60 -43.70
C CYS A 273 -5.23 -21.80 -44.19
N VAL A 274 -5.52 -23.01 -43.69
CA VAL A 274 -4.83 -24.25 -44.05
C VAL A 274 -5.82 -25.30 -44.56
N LYS A 275 -5.29 -26.29 -45.27
CA LYS A 275 -6.00 -27.53 -45.59
C LYS A 275 -5.15 -28.73 -45.16
N GLY A 276 -5.70 -29.60 -44.32
CA GLY A 276 -4.91 -30.72 -43.78
C GLY A 276 -5.72 -31.72 -42.98
N LEU A 277 -5.06 -32.81 -42.58
CA LEU A 277 -5.66 -33.92 -41.87
C LEU A 277 -5.45 -33.80 -40.36
N ILE A 278 -6.54 -33.86 -39.58
CA ILE A 278 -6.53 -34.17 -38.15
C ILE A 278 -6.03 -35.61 -38.01
N LYS A 279 -4.81 -35.80 -37.48
CA LYS A 279 -4.25 -37.14 -37.20
C LYS A 279 -4.63 -37.66 -35.81
N ASN A 280 -4.81 -36.78 -34.83
CA ASN A 280 -5.13 -37.13 -33.44
C ASN A 280 -5.81 -35.96 -32.70
N LYS A 281 -6.75 -36.26 -31.78
CA LYS A 281 -7.45 -35.30 -30.90
C LYS A 281 -7.19 -35.66 -29.43
N ASN A 282 -6.39 -34.86 -28.73
CA ASN A 282 -6.14 -35.03 -27.29
C ASN A 282 -7.21 -34.29 -26.47
N VAL A 283 -8.25 -35.01 -26.06
CA VAL A 283 -9.38 -34.46 -25.29
C VAL A 283 -8.93 -33.87 -23.94
N SER A 284 -7.98 -34.51 -23.25
CA SER A 284 -7.52 -34.10 -21.92
C SER A 284 -6.75 -32.78 -21.95
N LYS A 285 -5.84 -32.62 -22.92
CA LYS A 285 -5.10 -31.36 -23.13
C LYS A 285 -5.92 -30.30 -23.88
N LYS A 286 -6.98 -30.72 -24.59
CA LYS A 286 -7.81 -29.89 -25.48
C LYS A 286 -7.01 -29.46 -26.71
N GLU A 287 -6.27 -30.39 -27.28
CA GLU A 287 -5.36 -30.19 -28.41
C GLU A 287 -5.75 -31.08 -29.61
N VAL A 288 -5.40 -30.65 -30.82
CA VAL A 288 -5.49 -31.46 -32.05
C VAL A 288 -4.17 -31.38 -32.81
N ILE A 289 -3.72 -32.48 -33.40
CA ILE A 289 -2.53 -32.53 -34.27
C ILE A 289 -2.97 -32.57 -35.73
N ILE A 290 -2.50 -31.61 -36.53
CA ILE A 290 -2.69 -31.54 -37.99
C ILE A 290 -1.35 -31.77 -38.69
N GLY A 291 -1.36 -32.38 -39.88
CA GLY A 291 -0.13 -32.64 -40.62
C GLY A 291 0.69 -33.68 -39.89
N GLU A 292 2.01 -33.52 -39.76
CA GLU A 292 2.85 -34.49 -39.03
C GLU A 292 2.87 -34.19 -37.52
N ASP A 293 3.02 -32.92 -37.13
CA ASP A 293 3.29 -32.51 -35.74
C ASP A 293 2.57 -31.22 -35.29
N TYR A 294 1.76 -30.57 -36.14
CA TYR A 294 1.26 -29.21 -35.87
C TYR A 294 0.13 -29.20 -34.83
N ILE A 295 0.48 -28.93 -33.57
CA ILE A 295 -0.44 -28.89 -32.42
C ILE A 295 -1.26 -27.59 -32.40
N LEU A 296 -2.59 -27.72 -32.35
CA LEU A 296 -3.58 -26.64 -32.20
C LEU A 296 -4.34 -26.67 -30.88
N ASN A 297 -4.78 -25.49 -30.44
CA ASN A 297 -5.61 -25.26 -29.26
C ASN A 297 -7.13 -25.29 -29.56
N ILE A 298 -7.82 -26.19 -28.84
CA ILE A 298 -9.26 -26.44 -28.65
C ILE A 298 -10.14 -25.34 -28.01
N PRO A 299 -11.00 -24.58 -28.71
CA PRO A 299 -12.27 -24.15 -28.11
C PRO A 299 -12.98 -25.33 -27.41
N HIS A 300 -13.06 -25.30 -26.08
CA HIS A 300 -13.48 -26.46 -25.27
C HIS A 300 -14.88 -27.01 -25.61
N HIS A 301 -15.78 -26.16 -26.10
CA HIS A 301 -17.12 -26.56 -26.55
C HIS A 301 -17.17 -27.20 -27.94
N TRP A 302 -16.04 -27.27 -28.68
CA TRP A 302 -15.93 -27.93 -29.99
C TRP A 302 -15.45 -29.37 -29.91
N LEU A 303 -14.85 -29.80 -28.80
CA LEU A 303 -14.30 -31.16 -28.63
C LEU A 303 -15.28 -32.32 -28.92
N PRO A 304 -16.60 -32.22 -28.65
CA PRO A 304 -17.57 -33.23 -29.04
C PRO A 304 -17.88 -33.29 -30.55
N PHE A 305 -17.59 -32.21 -31.28
CA PHE A 305 -18.01 -32.00 -32.67
C PHE A 305 -16.87 -32.18 -33.69
N LEU A 306 -15.61 -32.16 -33.24
CA LEU A 306 -14.46 -32.50 -34.08
C LEU A 306 -14.24 -34.03 -34.11
N PRO A 307 -13.86 -34.61 -35.25
CA PRO A 307 -13.49 -36.03 -35.32
C PRO A 307 -12.23 -36.31 -34.50
N GLU A 308 -12.02 -37.57 -34.10
CA GLU A 308 -10.77 -38.01 -33.46
C GLU A 308 -9.61 -38.09 -34.45
N LYS A 309 -9.94 -38.46 -35.70
CA LYS A 309 -9.08 -38.49 -36.87
C LYS A 309 -9.92 -38.21 -38.12
N SER A 310 -9.48 -37.32 -39.00
CA SER A 310 -10.15 -37.04 -40.28
C SER A 310 -9.57 -37.91 -41.39
N PHE A 311 -10.42 -38.40 -42.29
CA PHE A 311 -9.99 -39.16 -43.48
C PHE A 311 -9.83 -38.31 -44.75
N LEU A 312 -10.39 -37.10 -44.76
CA LEU A 312 -10.31 -36.14 -45.88
C LEU A 312 -9.66 -34.83 -45.39
N PRO A 313 -8.78 -34.19 -46.18
CA PRO A 313 -8.11 -32.94 -45.77
C PRO A 313 -9.10 -31.79 -45.63
N ALA A 314 -9.26 -31.28 -44.41
CA ALA A 314 -10.28 -30.30 -44.06
C ALA A 314 -9.72 -28.87 -44.06
N ASN A 315 -10.55 -27.91 -44.45
CA ASN A 315 -10.23 -26.48 -44.46
C ASN A 315 -10.36 -25.91 -43.04
N MET A 316 -9.33 -25.20 -42.55
CA MET A 316 -9.25 -24.71 -41.17
C MET A 316 -8.60 -23.32 -41.09
N ASP A 317 -9.07 -22.47 -40.18
CA ASP A 317 -8.48 -21.15 -39.91
C ASP A 317 -7.80 -21.18 -38.54
N ILE A 318 -6.53 -20.77 -38.49
CA ILE A 318 -5.66 -20.92 -37.31
C ILE A 318 -5.04 -19.57 -36.94
N SER A 319 -5.25 -19.13 -35.71
CA SER A 319 -4.58 -17.95 -35.15
C SER A 319 -3.11 -18.27 -34.87
N VAL A 320 -2.18 -17.48 -35.42
CA VAL A 320 -0.73 -17.74 -35.35
C VAL A 320 -0.20 -17.67 -33.91
N SER A 321 -0.60 -16.66 -33.14
CA SER A 321 0.04 -16.35 -31.85
C SER A 321 -0.41 -17.22 -30.67
N ASP A 322 -1.63 -17.76 -30.69
CA ASP A 322 -2.15 -18.70 -29.68
C ASP A 322 -2.42 -20.12 -30.24
N ARG A 323 -2.04 -20.38 -31.50
CA ARG A 323 -2.25 -21.64 -32.26
C ARG A 323 -3.68 -22.17 -32.17
N LYS A 324 -4.65 -21.27 -32.06
CA LYS A 324 -6.04 -21.62 -31.76
C LYS A 324 -6.84 -21.81 -33.04
N LEU A 325 -7.65 -22.88 -33.06
CA LEU A 325 -8.58 -23.16 -34.15
C LEU A 325 -9.75 -22.15 -34.10
N ILE A 326 -9.96 -21.41 -35.20
CA ILE A 326 -10.95 -20.33 -35.33
C ILE A 326 -12.13 -20.75 -36.23
N ARG A 327 -11.86 -21.60 -37.23
CA ARG A 327 -12.85 -22.23 -38.11
C ARG A 327 -12.43 -23.68 -38.39
N TYR A 328 -13.40 -24.59 -38.43
CA TYR A 328 -13.26 -25.93 -38.97
C TYR A 328 -14.41 -26.17 -39.95
N GLU A 329 -14.06 -26.23 -41.24
CA GLU A 329 -15.00 -26.26 -42.36
C GLU A 329 -16.11 -25.20 -42.24
N ASN A 330 -17.27 -25.46 -42.86
CA ASN A 330 -18.48 -24.65 -42.71
C ASN A 330 -19.30 -25.01 -41.46
N THR A 331 -18.86 -25.98 -40.65
CA THR A 331 -19.62 -26.52 -39.50
C THR A 331 -19.36 -25.75 -38.21
N LEU A 332 -18.10 -25.40 -37.91
CA LEU A 332 -17.70 -24.72 -36.67
C LEU A 332 -16.96 -23.41 -36.98
N SER A 333 -17.43 -22.28 -36.45
CA SER A 333 -16.80 -20.96 -36.68
C SER A 333 -17.01 -20.02 -35.51
N ILE A 334 -15.91 -19.49 -34.96
CA ILE A 334 -15.92 -18.47 -33.91
C ILE A 334 -16.65 -17.19 -34.36
N SER A 335 -16.51 -16.83 -35.64
CA SER A 335 -17.16 -15.65 -36.23
C SER A 335 -18.69 -15.80 -36.20
N GLN A 336 -19.21 -16.95 -36.64
CA GLN A 336 -20.64 -17.26 -36.60
C GLN A 336 -21.19 -17.29 -35.16
N GLU A 337 -20.43 -17.81 -34.17
CA GLU A 337 -20.85 -17.76 -32.76
C GLU A 337 -20.99 -16.34 -32.20
N ILE A 338 -20.24 -15.38 -32.76
CA ILE A 338 -20.21 -13.99 -32.27
C ILE A 338 -21.23 -13.13 -33.02
N GLU A 339 -21.51 -13.46 -34.28
CA GLU A 339 -22.63 -12.94 -35.05
C GLU A 339 -23.97 -13.37 -34.43
N GLN A 340 -24.20 -14.68 -34.23
CA GLN A 340 -25.48 -15.23 -33.77
C GLN A 340 -25.75 -15.03 -32.27
N PHE A 341 -24.71 -15.00 -31.42
CA PHE A 341 -24.87 -14.97 -29.96
C PHE A 341 -24.06 -13.88 -29.24
N GLY A 342 -23.42 -12.98 -29.99
CA GLY A 342 -22.58 -11.92 -29.43
C GLY A 342 -21.24 -12.41 -28.89
N ALA A 343 -20.40 -11.45 -28.50
CA ALA A 343 -19.07 -11.71 -27.94
C ALA A 343 -19.11 -12.24 -26.48
N PRO A 344 -18.12 -13.03 -26.05
CA PRO A 344 -18.01 -13.47 -24.64
C PRO A 344 -17.82 -12.28 -23.69
N LYS A 345 -18.51 -12.28 -22.55
CA LYS A 345 -18.47 -11.19 -21.58
C LYS A 345 -17.40 -11.45 -20.51
N PHE A 346 -16.22 -10.84 -20.66
CA PHE A 346 -15.10 -11.04 -19.74
C PHE A 346 -15.36 -10.49 -18.33
N ALA A 347 -15.20 -11.35 -17.32
CA ALA A 347 -15.40 -11.00 -15.91
C ALA A 347 -14.12 -10.55 -15.17
N ARG A 348 -12.91 -10.78 -15.72
CA ARG A 348 -11.62 -10.58 -15.03
C ARG A 348 -11.45 -9.19 -14.40
N ARG A 349 -11.79 -8.12 -15.11
CA ARG A 349 -11.77 -6.74 -14.58
C ARG A 349 -12.63 -6.60 -13.33
N ASN A 350 -13.87 -7.11 -13.38
CA ASN A 350 -14.80 -7.00 -12.27
C ASN A 350 -14.36 -7.89 -11.10
N LEU A 351 -13.75 -9.05 -11.36
CA LEU A 351 -13.17 -9.89 -10.31
C LEU A 351 -12.03 -9.19 -9.56
N ILE A 352 -11.14 -8.50 -10.26
CA ILE A 352 -10.07 -7.70 -9.64
C ILE A 352 -10.68 -6.59 -8.78
N LEU A 353 -11.62 -5.81 -9.32
CA LEU A 353 -12.25 -4.70 -8.58
C LEU A 353 -13.15 -5.18 -7.41
N LEU A 354 -13.77 -6.35 -7.52
CA LEU A 354 -14.48 -7.00 -6.41
C LEU A 354 -13.52 -7.34 -5.27
N ILE A 355 -12.44 -8.06 -5.56
CA ILE A 355 -11.45 -8.49 -4.55
C ILE A 355 -10.80 -7.27 -3.89
N THR A 356 -10.35 -6.30 -4.69
CA THR A 356 -9.81 -5.03 -4.17
C THR A 356 -10.85 -4.28 -3.33
N GLY A 357 -12.10 -4.18 -3.78
CA GLY A 357 -13.18 -3.54 -3.04
C GLY A 357 -13.44 -4.18 -1.68
N ILE A 358 -13.54 -5.52 -1.62
CA ILE A 358 -13.72 -6.28 -0.36
C ILE A 358 -12.57 -6.01 0.61
N ILE A 359 -11.32 -6.15 0.15
CA ILE A 359 -10.13 -5.98 0.99
C ILE A 359 -10.06 -4.56 1.55
N LEU A 360 -10.25 -3.54 0.72
CA LEU A 360 -10.19 -2.14 1.17
C LEU A 360 -11.36 -1.77 2.08
N SER A 361 -12.57 -2.28 1.83
CA SER A 361 -13.72 -2.10 2.73
C SER A 361 -13.43 -2.68 4.12
N ALA A 362 -12.86 -3.88 4.18
CA ALA A 362 -12.49 -4.52 5.45
C ALA A 362 -11.38 -3.76 6.18
N VAL A 363 -10.35 -3.29 5.47
CA VAL A 363 -9.29 -2.45 6.06
C VAL A 363 -9.88 -1.18 6.67
N VAL A 364 -10.71 -0.43 5.94
CA VAL A 364 -11.33 0.80 6.47
C VAL A 364 -12.25 0.49 7.65
N TYR A 365 -13.04 -0.58 7.58
CA TYR A 365 -13.94 -1.00 8.67
C TYR A 365 -13.20 -1.22 9.99
N PHE A 366 -12.10 -1.98 9.98
CA PHE A 366 -11.34 -2.30 11.18
C PHE A 366 -10.40 -1.19 11.67
N GLN A 367 -9.85 -0.36 10.78
CA GLN A 367 -8.89 0.70 11.16
C GLN A 367 -9.57 1.97 11.70
N THR A 368 -10.86 2.17 11.44
CA THR A 368 -11.59 3.42 11.77
C THR A 368 -12.71 3.26 12.79
N SER A 369 -12.91 2.05 13.32
CA SER A 369 -14.07 1.69 14.16
C SER A 369 -15.41 2.06 13.50
N LEU A 370 -15.52 1.78 12.20
CA LEU A 370 -16.55 2.34 11.32
C LEU A 370 -17.99 2.16 11.82
N ALA A 371 -18.30 1.03 12.47
CA ALA A 371 -19.62 0.79 13.04
C ALA A 371 -20.02 1.87 14.08
N VAL A 372 -19.07 2.33 14.91
CA VAL A 372 -19.29 3.41 15.89
C VAL A 372 -19.51 4.74 15.16
N ASN A 373 -18.68 5.05 14.17
CA ASN A 373 -18.79 6.28 13.36
C ASN A 373 -20.11 6.34 12.58
N ALA A 374 -20.60 5.21 12.06
CA ALA A 374 -21.86 5.12 11.34
C ALA A 374 -23.06 5.32 12.26
N ILE A 375 -23.03 4.77 13.48
CA ILE A 375 -24.06 5.03 14.51
C ILE A 375 -24.01 6.50 14.94
N LEU A 376 -22.82 7.08 15.13
CA LEU A 376 -22.64 8.49 15.50
C LEU A 376 -23.21 9.44 14.44
N ALA A 377 -22.95 9.15 13.15
CA ALA A 377 -23.51 9.90 12.03
C ALA A 377 -25.04 9.75 11.93
N TYR A 378 -25.57 8.54 12.14
CA TYR A 378 -27.02 8.30 12.19
C TYR A 378 -27.70 9.10 13.30
N GLN A 379 -27.14 9.10 14.52
CA GLN A 379 -27.65 9.90 15.63
C GLN A 379 -27.58 11.41 15.33
N PHE A 380 -26.52 11.89 14.68
CA PHE A 380 -26.40 13.28 14.26
C PHE A 380 -27.48 13.69 13.25
N PHE A 381 -27.69 12.92 12.18
CA PHE A 381 -28.70 13.24 11.17
C PHE A 381 -30.15 13.18 11.69
N ASN A 382 -30.41 12.41 12.75
CA ASN A 382 -31.70 12.37 13.43
C ASN A 382 -31.88 13.44 14.53
N SER A 383 -30.82 14.19 14.90
CA SER A 383 -30.75 15.01 16.12
C SER A 383 -30.84 14.24 17.46
N ASP A 384 -30.54 12.93 17.46
CA ASP A 384 -30.50 12.06 18.65
C ASP A 384 -29.19 12.21 19.48
N ILE A 385 -28.24 13.04 19.03
CA ILE A 385 -26.91 13.16 19.63
C ILE A 385 -26.85 14.26 20.70
N THR A 386 -26.68 13.87 21.97
CA THR A 386 -26.53 14.83 23.07
C THR A 386 -25.06 15.06 23.39
N THR A 387 -24.65 16.33 23.46
CA THR A 387 -23.32 16.73 23.96
C THR A 387 -23.41 17.14 25.43
N ARG A 388 -22.45 16.68 26.24
CA ARG A 388 -22.39 16.93 27.70
C ARG A 388 -21.00 17.45 28.08
N ASN A 389 -20.91 18.70 28.51
CA ASN A 389 -19.71 19.22 29.18
C ASN A 389 -19.84 18.94 30.68
N LEU A 390 -18.86 18.23 31.25
CA LEU A 390 -18.89 17.68 32.60
C LEU A 390 -17.66 18.21 33.35
N GLN A 391 -17.87 19.22 34.19
CA GLN A 391 -16.80 19.99 34.85
C GLN A 391 -16.70 19.72 36.36
N ASP A 392 -17.68 19.03 36.94
CA ASP A 392 -17.68 18.64 38.34
C ASP A 392 -18.36 17.27 38.54
N GLU A 393 -18.06 16.63 39.66
CA GLU A 393 -18.56 15.29 39.98
C GLU A 393 -20.08 15.24 40.22
N SER A 394 -20.72 16.36 40.59
CA SER A 394 -22.18 16.43 40.78
C SER A 394 -22.90 16.36 39.44
N THR A 395 -22.37 17.01 38.39
CA THR A 395 -22.83 16.82 37.01
C THR A 395 -22.53 15.41 36.52
N LEU A 396 -21.42 14.81 36.94
CA LEU A 396 -21.02 13.46 36.54
C LEU A 396 -21.92 12.36 37.14
N LYS A 397 -22.35 12.51 38.40
CA LYS A 397 -23.22 11.55 39.12
C LYS A 397 -24.73 11.77 38.87
N ASN A 398 -25.17 13.00 38.61
CA ASN A 398 -26.60 13.35 38.50
C ASN A 398 -27.08 13.76 37.10
N SER A 399 -26.19 13.93 36.11
CA SER A 399 -26.63 14.18 34.73
C SER A 399 -27.28 12.92 34.13
N PRO A 400 -28.38 13.04 33.35
CA PRO A 400 -28.92 11.94 32.57
C PRO A 400 -28.03 11.67 31.34
N ILE A 401 -26.84 11.11 31.60
CA ILE A 401 -25.90 10.61 30.61
C ILE A 401 -26.44 9.29 30.05
N GLN A 402 -26.42 9.15 28.72
CA GLN A 402 -26.89 7.93 28.05
C GLN A 402 -25.83 7.29 27.15
N LYS A 403 -26.01 5.99 26.87
CA LYS A 403 -25.14 5.20 26.00
C LYS A 403 -25.22 5.74 24.56
N GLY A 404 -24.19 6.47 24.15
CA GLY A 404 -24.10 7.15 22.87
C GLY A 404 -23.95 8.66 22.94
N ASP A 405 -24.10 9.27 24.12
CA ASP A 405 -23.78 10.70 24.34
C ASP A 405 -22.31 10.99 24.00
N LEU A 406 -22.05 12.22 23.55
CA LEU A 406 -20.70 12.79 23.47
C LEU A 406 -20.40 13.55 24.76
N VAL A 407 -19.37 13.12 25.48
CA VAL A 407 -18.94 13.70 26.76
C VAL A 407 -17.61 14.42 26.61
N ASN A 408 -17.47 15.52 27.36
CA ASN A 408 -16.26 16.32 27.51
C ASN A 408 -16.02 16.50 29.01
N ILE A 409 -15.19 15.63 29.57
CA ILE A 409 -14.92 15.54 31.01
C ILE A 409 -13.67 16.35 31.31
N LYS A 410 -13.83 17.46 32.05
CA LYS A 410 -12.75 18.35 32.48
C LYS A 410 -12.78 18.49 34.01
N ILE A 411 -12.17 17.53 34.71
CA ILE A 411 -12.32 17.36 36.17
C ILE A 411 -10.93 17.20 36.84
N SER A 412 -10.78 17.78 38.03
CA SER A 412 -9.63 17.65 38.94
C SER A 412 -9.81 16.55 39.98
N GLY A 413 -8.72 16.04 40.57
CA GLY A 413 -8.80 14.91 41.52
C GLY A 413 -8.89 13.55 40.83
N ALA A 414 -8.50 13.48 39.55
CA ALA A 414 -8.49 12.27 38.76
C ALA A 414 -7.13 11.55 38.85
N SER A 415 -7.19 10.22 38.89
CA SER A 415 -6.03 9.35 39.04
C SER A 415 -6.15 8.13 38.12
N CYS A 416 -5.02 7.60 37.66
CA CYS A 416 -4.98 6.32 36.94
C CYS A 416 -4.99 5.17 37.93
N ASP A 417 -5.58 4.02 37.57
CA ASP A 417 -5.48 2.79 38.37
C ASP A 417 -4.01 2.49 38.68
N VAL A 418 -3.68 2.45 39.97
CA VAL A 418 -2.31 2.22 40.46
C VAL A 418 -1.76 0.83 40.07
N ASN A 419 -2.62 -0.07 39.59
CA ASN A 419 -2.27 -1.41 39.12
C ASN A 419 -2.00 -1.49 37.60
N GLU A 420 -2.36 -0.47 36.82
CA GLU A 420 -2.11 -0.43 35.38
C GLU A 420 -0.74 0.17 35.01
N ASN A 421 -0.05 -0.40 34.00
CA ASN A 421 1.18 0.19 33.45
C ASN A 421 0.92 1.40 32.54
N ARG A 422 -0.32 1.55 32.04
CA ARG A 422 -0.80 2.63 31.16
C ARG A 422 -2.23 2.94 31.56
N CYS A 423 -2.57 4.22 31.61
CA CYS A 423 -3.83 4.74 32.13
C CYS A 423 -5.01 4.49 31.17
N HIS A 424 -5.65 3.32 31.26
CA HIS A 424 -6.93 3.02 30.60
C HIS A 424 -8.09 3.15 31.58
N THR A 425 -7.91 2.68 32.81
CA THR A 425 -8.85 2.85 33.93
C THR A 425 -8.47 4.09 34.73
N LEU A 426 -9.44 4.99 34.94
CA LEU A 426 -9.31 6.18 35.76
C LEU A 426 -10.32 6.19 36.90
N PHE A 427 -9.92 6.79 38.01
CA PHE A 427 -10.73 7.00 39.20
C PHE A 427 -10.72 8.48 39.57
N ILE A 428 -11.91 9.05 39.65
CA ILE A 428 -12.18 10.43 40.07
C ILE A 428 -12.73 10.38 41.49
N ASN A 429 -12.03 11.04 42.42
CA ASN A 429 -12.41 11.20 43.82
C ASN A 429 -12.31 12.69 44.20
N ASN A 430 -13.43 13.32 44.59
CA ASN A 430 -13.46 14.70 45.09
C ASN A 430 -13.30 14.83 46.62
N GLN A 431 -13.49 13.74 47.37
CA GLN A 431 -13.35 13.71 48.82
C GLN A 431 -12.00 13.08 49.20
N PRO A 432 -11.18 13.74 50.04
CA PRO A 432 -9.96 13.13 50.56
C PRO A 432 -10.32 11.95 51.46
N ILE A 433 -9.42 10.97 51.54
CA ILE A 433 -9.54 9.87 52.51
C ILE A 433 -9.60 10.42 53.94
N ASP A 434 -10.45 9.83 54.78
CA ASP A 434 -10.57 10.23 56.17
C ASP A 434 -9.26 9.96 56.94
N ILE A 435 -8.72 11.02 57.54
CA ILE A 435 -7.46 11.03 58.26
C ILE A 435 -7.63 10.48 59.68
N GLU A 436 -8.85 10.52 60.25
CA GLU A 436 -9.13 9.98 61.59
C GLU A 436 -9.20 8.45 61.58
N THR A 437 -9.78 7.84 60.54
CA THR A 437 -9.82 6.37 60.39
C THR A 437 -8.62 5.78 59.62
N ASN A 438 -7.95 6.52 58.73
CA ASN A 438 -6.80 6.01 57.98
C ASN A 438 -5.45 6.47 58.55
N TYR A 439 -4.77 5.58 59.29
CA TYR A 439 -3.47 5.90 59.89
C TYR A 439 -2.39 6.28 58.87
N ILE A 440 -2.37 5.67 57.68
CA ILE A 440 -1.36 5.96 56.64
C ILE A 440 -1.51 7.39 56.14
N ALA A 441 -2.74 7.88 55.96
CA ALA A 441 -3.01 9.28 55.64
C ALA A 441 -2.51 10.24 56.74
N SER A 442 -2.71 9.88 58.01
CA SER A 442 -2.27 10.70 59.16
C SER A 442 -0.75 10.89 59.28
N ILE A 443 0.05 9.97 58.72
CA ILE A 443 1.52 10.00 58.79
C ILE A 443 2.19 10.38 57.47
N ALA A 444 1.48 11.09 56.59
CA ALA A 444 1.97 11.50 55.27
C ALA A 444 3.33 12.23 55.32
N GLU A 445 3.55 13.14 56.28
CA GLU A 445 4.82 13.87 56.38
C GLU A 445 5.99 12.97 56.87
N PRO A 446 5.87 12.17 57.95
CA PRO A 446 6.86 11.12 58.26
C PRO A 446 7.17 10.20 57.07
N MET A 447 6.14 9.76 56.33
CA MET A 447 6.30 8.91 55.15
C MET A 447 7.06 9.62 54.01
N LYS A 448 6.79 10.91 53.76
CA LYS A 448 7.60 11.71 52.82
C LYS A 448 9.04 11.89 53.28
N ASN A 449 9.28 12.12 54.58
CA ASN A 449 10.63 12.32 55.12
C ASN A 449 11.55 11.12 54.90
N LEU A 450 11.03 9.89 55.05
CA LEU A 450 11.76 8.65 54.79
C LEU A 450 12.36 8.59 53.36
N PHE A 451 11.72 9.23 52.37
CA PHE A 451 12.10 9.17 50.95
C PHE A 451 12.94 10.37 50.47
N LYS A 452 13.33 11.29 51.36
CA LYS A 452 14.27 12.36 51.02
C LYS A 452 15.67 11.78 50.78
N ASP A 453 16.38 12.29 49.77
CA ASP A 453 17.71 11.79 49.37
C ASP A 453 18.75 11.87 50.50
N ASN A 454 18.55 12.80 51.43
CA ASN A 454 19.38 13.02 52.60
C ASN A 454 18.77 12.45 53.91
N PHE A 455 17.84 11.49 53.84
CA PHE A 455 17.25 10.86 55.04
C PHE A 455 18.30 10.12 55.89
N ILE A 456 19.31 9.53 55.25
CA ILE A 456 20.55 9.10 55.89
C ILE A 456 21.61 10.10 55.43
N ASN A 457 22.16 10.88 56.36
CA ASN A 457 23.16 11.91 56.05
C ASN A 457 24.37 11.73 56.96
N THR A 458 25.57 11.80 56.42
CA THR A 458 26.81 11.54 57.18
C THR A 458 27.90 12.54 56.85
N ARG A 459 28.66 12.96 57.88
CA ARG A 459 29.81 13.86 57.75
C ARG A 459 31.08 13.27 58.34
N VAL A 460 32.23 13.68 57.79
CA VAL A 460 33.54 13.47 58.39
C VAL A 460 34.03 14.81 58.92
N ASP A 461 34.22 14.90 60.23
CA ASP A 461 34.74 16.09 60.92
C ASP A 461 35.91 15.72 61.86
N GLN A 462 36.34 16.67 62.69
CA GLN A 462 37.52 16.49 63.55
C GLN A 462 37.36 15.35 64.56
N ASP A 463 36.15 15.07 65.04
CA ASP A 463 35.90 13.99 66.01
C ASP A 463 36.01 12.63 65.33
N VAL A 464 35.44 12.49 64.12
CA VAL A 464 35.58 11.29 63.29
C VAL A 464 37.05 11.02 62.96
N ILE A 465 37.80 12.07 62.62
CA ILE A 465 39.24 11.97 62.35
C ILE A 465 40.02 11.55 63.61
N ALA A 466 39.65 12.06 64.79
CA ALA A 466 40.27 11.67 66.06
C ALA A 466 40.00 10.18 66.41
N VAL A 467 38.76 9.71 66.25
CA VAL A 467 38.39 8.30 66.45
C VAL A 467 39.12 7.40 65.44
N GLN A 468 39.19 7.79 64.17
CA GLN A 468 39.92 7.03 63.15
C GLN A 468 41.42 6.93 63.45
N GLN A 469 42.06 8.04 63.85
CA GLN A 469 43.47 8.06 64.27
C GLN A 469 43.72 7.21 65.52
N TYR A 470 42.78 7.20 66.47
CA TYR A 470 42.87 6.37 67.67
C TYR A 470 42.81 4.87 67.31
N GLN A 471 41.87 4.46 66.44
CA GLN A 471 41.80 3.08 65.96
C GLN A 471 43.07 2.69 65.17
N ASP A 472 43.57 3.54 64.28
CA ASP A 472 44.80 3.26 63.53
C ASP A 472 46.02 3.09 64.46
N ARG A 473 46.15 3.89 65.52
CA ARG A 473 47.19 3.69 66.55
C ARG A 473 47.02 2.38 67.32
N LEU A 474 45.80 1.99 67.69
CA LEU A 474 45.55 0.68 68.32
C LEU A 474 45.93 -0.47 67.38
N ILE A 475 45.60 -0.36 66.09
CA ILE A 475 45.99 -1.35 65.07
C ILE A 475 47.52 -1.43 64.94
N GLU A 476 48.24 -0.32 64.99
CA GLU A 476 49.72 -0.32 65.01
C GLU A 476 50.30 -0.91 66.31
N LEU A 477 49.68 -0.64 67.45
CA LEU A 477 50.06 -1.26 68.72
C LEU A 477 49.90 -2.79 68.65
N TYR A 478 48.75 -3.30 68.18
CA TYR A 478 48.53 -4.75 68.03
C TYR A 478 49.48 -5.41 67.03
N LYS A 479 49.85 -4.74 65.92
CA LYS A 479 50.89 -5.23 64.98
C LYS A 479 52.24 -5.49 65.66
N SER A 480 52.56 -4.79 66.75
CA SER A 480 53.82 -4.97 67.48
C SER A 480 53.83 -6.20 68.40
N PHE A 481 52.66 -6.69 68.80
CA PHE A 481 52.54 -7.79 69.78
C PHE A 481 52.42 -9.19 69.15
N ASP A 482 51.90 -9.33 67.93
CA ASP A 482 51.76 -10.65 67.29
C ASP A 482 51.98 -10.64 65.76
N ARG A 483 52.86 -11.55 65.29
CA ARG A 483 53.15 -11.81 63.87
C ARG A 483 52.13 -12.71 63.17
N ILE A 484 51.28 -13.44 63.90
CA ILE A 484 50.23 -14.31 63.35
C ILE A 484 48.96 -13.50 62.99
N SER A 485 48.83 -12.28 63.53
CA SER A 485 47.69 -11.35 63.41
C SER A 485 47.24 -10.93 61.99
N SER A 486 47.91 -11.33 60.91
CA SER A 486 47.60 -10.89 59.54
C SER A 486 46.19 -11.27 59.05
N GLN A 487 45.62 -12.37 59.55
CA GLN A 487 44.21 -12.71 59.29
C GLN A 487 43.22 -11.83 60.06
N TYR A 488 43.57 -11.39 61.27
CA TYR A 488 42.74 -10.49 62.09
C TYR A 488 42.71 -9.05 61.55
N GLN A 489 43.81 -8.57 60.95
CA GLN A 489 43.89 -7.21 60.39
C GLN A 489 42.75 -6.87 59.41
N ARG A 490 42.24 -7.87 58.67
CA ARG A 490 41.15 -7.71 57.69
C ARG A 490 39.76 -7.50 58.32
N TYR A 491 39.64 -7.70 59.64
CA TYR A 491 38.40 -7.53 60.41
C TYR A 491 38.43 -6.34 61.39
N ILE A 492 39.59 -5.71 61.63
CA ILE A 492 39.76 -4.68 62.67
C ILE A 492 39.77 -3.25 62.10
N LYS A 493 40.25 -3.02 60.86
CA LYS A 493 40.21 -1.67 60.26
C LYS A 493 38.82 -1.36 59.72
N GLU A 494 38.01 -0.71 60.54
CA GLU A 494 36.78 -0.07 60.12
C GLU A 494 37.04 1.39 59.69
N SER A 495 36.16 1.95 58.87
CA SER A 495 36.09 3.39 58.61
C SER A 495 34.93 4.00 59.39
N PHE A 496 35.14 5.17 59.99
CA PHE A 496 34.13 5.89 60.75
C PHE A 496 33.53 7.07 59.99
N THR A 497 32.32 7.44 60.36
CA THR A 497 31.62 8.66 59.91
C THR A 497 30.66 9.12 61.00
N LYS A 498 30.28 10.39 61.02
CA LYS A 498 29.27 10.92 61.95
C LYS A 498 27.92 10.93 61.24
N LEU A 499 27.00 10.08 61.70
CA LEU A 499 25.62 10.02 61.23
C LEU A 499 24.83 11.15 61.88
N ILE A 500 24.20 11.98 61.04
CA ILE A 500 23.56 13.24 61.41
C ILE A 500 22.09 12.99 61.74
N ASP A 501 21.55 13.70 62.73
CA ASP A 501 20.12 13.72 63.05
C ASP A 501 19.51 12.32 63.34
N ILE A 502 20.25 11.42 64.00
CA ILE A 502 19.78 10.03 64.23
C ILE A 502 18.45 9.98 65.00
N GLY A 503 18.20 10.95 65.89
CA GLY A 503 16.91 11.08 66.57
C GLY A 503 15.75 11.32 65.60
N LYS A 504 15.92 12.13 64.54
CA LYS A 504 14.92 12.30 63.48
C LYS A 504 14.67 10.99 62.72
N ILE A 505 15.72 10.21 62.45
CA ILE A 505 15.61 8.90 61.79
C ILE A 505 14.77 7.95 62.66
N VAL A 506 15.08 7.84 63.96
CA VAL A 506 14.35 7.00 64.93
C VAL A 506 12.88 7.41 65.05
N ILE A 507 12.58 8.72 65.21
CA ILE A 507 11.19 9.22 65.28
C ILE A 507 10.42 8.90 64.00
N THR A 508 11.06 9.05 62.83
CA THR A 508 10.43 8.80 61.53
C THR A 508 10.13 7.32 61.37
N VAL A 509 11.13 6.45 61.60
CA VAL A 509 10.98 5.00 61.61
C VAL A 509 9.89 4.58 62.60
N ASN A 510 9.90 5.08 63.85
CA ASN A 510 8.89 4.71 64.84
C ASN A 510 7.44 5.06 64.44
N LYS A 511 7.24 6.14 63.67
CA LYS A 511 5.91 6.51 63.14
C LYS A 511 5.50 5.62 61.96
N VAL A 512 6.43 5.33 61.04
CA VAL A 512 6.20 4.40 59.92
C VAL A 512 5.89 2.98 60.44
N CYS A 513 6.64 2.51 61.44
CA CYS A 513 6.52 1.17 62.03
C CYS A 513 5.28 0.96 62.94
N LYS A 514 4.36 1.93 62.98
CA LYS A 514 3.02 1.77 63.59
C LYS A 514 1.96 1.39 62.56
N VAL A 515 2.29 1.43 61.26
CA VAL A 515 1.45 0.87 60.20
C VAL A 515 1.53 -0.66 60.26
N SER A 516 0.37 -1.31 60.34
CA SER A 516 0.25 -2.77 60.27
C SER A 516 0.89 -3.34 59.00
N GLU A 517 1.43 -4.56 59.09
CA GLU A 517 1.99 -5.35 57.98
C GLU A 517 3.33 -4.83 57.39
N ILE A 518 3.95 -3.79 57.95
CA ILE A 518 5.32 -3.36 57.60
C ILE A 518 6.34 -4.05 58.54
N ASP A 519 7.33 -4.77 57.99
CA ASP A 519 8.41 -5.34 58.82
C ASP A 519 9.48 -4.27 59.14
N CYS A 520 9.51 -3.87 60.40
CA CYS A 520 10.51 -2.97 60.94
C CYS A 520 11.59 -3.65 61.79
N LEU A 521 11.55 -4.98 61.98
CA LEU A 521 12.48 -5.68 62.88
C LEU A 521 13.94 -5.39 62.51
N SER A 522 14.25 -5.47 61.22
CA SER A 522 15.60 -5.23 60.69
C SER A 522 16.07 -3.78 60.93
N VAL A 523 15.25 -2.78 60.62
CA VAL A 523 15.63 -1.36 60.80
C VAL A 523 15.78 -1.01 62.28
N LYS A 524 14.87 -1.50 63.14
CA LYS A 524 14.96 -1.28 64.58
C LYS A 524 16.23 -1.91 65.16
N LYS A 525 16.57 -3.14 64.78
CA LYS A 525 17.81 -3.79 65.24
C LYS A 525 19.07 -3.07 64.79
N GLU A 526 19.18 -2.68 63.51
CA GLU A 526 20.35 -1.94 63.04
C GLU A 526 20.48 -0.56 63.69
N LEU A 527 19.37 0.15 63.96
CA LEU A 527 19.38 1.43 64.69
C LEU A 527 19.79 1.28 66.16
N THR A 528 19.24 0.30 66.89
CA THR A 528 19.62 0.04 68.30
C THR A 528 21.09 -0.37 68.41
N ALA A 529 21.60 -1.14 67.44
CA ALA A 529 23.01 -1.55 67.37
C ALA A 529 23.99 -0.42 66.97
N LEU A 530 23.52 0.83 66.81
CA LEU A 530 24.38 2.01 66.75
C LEU A 530 24.65 2.62 68.13
N PHE A 531 23.82 2.32 69.14
CA PHE A 531 23.89 2.91 70.48
C PHE A 531 24.50 1.97 71.55
N ASP A 532 24.24 0.67 71.48
CA ASP A 532 24.82 -0.29 72.43
C ASP A 532 25.90 -1.19 71.81
N ILE A 533 27.02 -1.31 72.52
CA ILE A 533 28.13 -2.22 72.22
C ILE A 533 27.82 -3.65 72.72
N GLN A 534 26.93 -3.78 73.70
CA GLN A 534 26.37 -5.07 74.11
C GLN A 534 25.18 -5.41 73.20
N VAL A 535 25.41 -6.30 72.24
CA VAL A 535 24.39 -6.78 71.31
C VAL A 535 23.36 -7.65 72.06
N SER A 536 22.34 -6.99 72.62
CA SER A 536 21.08 -7.63 72.98
C SER A 536 20.31 -7.97 71.71
N ASP A 537 19.80 -9.19 71.63
CA ASP A 537 18.91 -9.61 70.54
C ASP A 537 17.44 -9.18 70.78
N ASP A 538 17.16 -8.60 71.95
CA ASP A 538 15.85 -8.10 72.39
C ASP A 538 15.62 -6.63 71.98
N LEU A 539 14.38 -6.28 71.63
CA LEU A 539 13.95 -4.92 71.29
C LEU A 539 13.31 -4.19 72.49
N SER A 540 13.47 -4.73 73.71
CA SER A 540 13.05 -4.18 75.01
C SER A 540 13.34 -2.68 75.21
N ASP A 541 14.38 -2.16 74.56
CA ASP A 541 14.88 -0.80 74.76
C ASP A 541 14.44 0.19 73.65
N TRP A 542 13.74 -0.28 72.61
CA TRP A 542 13.28 0.58 71.50
C TRP A 542 12.41 1.75 71.97
N GLU A 543 11.53 1.55 72.96
CA GLU A 543 10.70 2.65 73.49
C GLU A 543 11.51 3.68 74.28
N LYS A 544 12.56 3.26 75.00
CA LYS A 544 13.48 4.18 75.68
C LYS A 544 14.22 5.04 74.66
N PHE A 545 14.74 4.39 73.62
CA PHE A 545 15.48 5.04 72.55
C PHE A 545 14.63 6.02 71.72
N VAL A 546 13.34 5.70 71.52
CA VAL A 546 12.36 6.65 70.97
C VAL A 546 12.18 7.86 71.89
N ASN A 547 11.99 7.67 73.20
CA ASN A 547 11.81 8.78 74.14
C ASN A 547 13.06 9.68 74.21
N GLU A 548 14.25 9.11 74.20
CA GLU A 548 15.52 9.84 74.14
C GLU A 548 15.68 10.60 72.82
N SER A 549 15.28 9.99 71.70
CA SER A 549 15.24 10.63 70.38
C SER A 549 14.24 11.79 70.30
N GLU A 550 13.09 11.69 70.98
CA GLU A 550 12.10 12.78 71.07
C GLU A 550 12.59 13.94 71.96
N ILE A 551 13.47 13.67 72.94
CA ILE A 551 14.16 14.70 73.73
C ILE A 551 15.31 15.36 72.95
N ASN A 552 16.10 14.58 72.21
CA ASN A 552 17.24 15.07 71.42
C ASN A 552 17.16 14.65 69.94
N PRO A 553 16.25 15.24 69.14
CA PRO A 553 16.04 14.83 67.74
C PRO A 553 17.25 15.14 66.84
N ASN A 554 18.08 16.12 67.21
CA ASN A 554 19.26 16.56 66.47
C ASN A 554 20.55 15.91 66.99
N HIS A 555 20.47 14.70 67.57
CA HIS A 555 21.66 13.95 67.98
C HIS A 555 22.47 13.50 66.77
N ASP A 556 23.80 13.51 66.91
CA ASP A 556 24.77 13.08 65.90
C ASP A 556 25.67 12.00 66.53
N GLU A 557 25.86 10.87 65.86
CA GLU A 557 26.59 9.72 66.43
C GLU A 557 27.76 9.25 65.56
N ILE A 558 28.90 8.87 66.15
CA ILE A 558 30.09 8.43 65.42
C ILE A 558 30.04 6.91 65.23
N VAL A 559 29.69 6.50 64.03
CA VAL A 559 29.36 5.12 63.66
C VAL A 559 30.31 4.60 62.58
N SER A 560 30.48 3.28 62.48
CA SER A 560 31.25 2.72 61.37
C SER A 560 30.43 2.78 60.06
N VAL A 561 31.10 3.11 58.96
CA VAL A 561 30.52 3.19 57.60
C VAL A 561 29.88 1.84 57.21
N ARG A 562 30.39 0.74 57.77
CA ARG A 562 29.78 -0.59 57.64
C ARG A 562 28.38 -0.65 58.24
N ASN A 563 28.18 -0.14 59.45
CA ASN A 563 26.86 -0.12 60.08
C ASN A 563 25.91 0.87 59.40
N VAL A 564 26.41 2.03 58.92
CA VAL A 564 25.62 2.93 58.06
C VAL A 564 25.13 2.20 56.80
N SER A 565 25.99 1.40 56.15
CA SER A 565 25.60 0.62 54.97
C SER A 565 24.56 -0.46 55.29
N LYS A 566 24.62 -1.13 56.46
CA LYS A 566 23.55 -2.05 56.88
C LYS A 566 22.22 -1.33 57.13
N LEU A 567 22.28 -0.16 57.79
CA LEU A 567 21.12 0.68 58.08
C LEU A 567 20.46 1.15 56.77
N ASP A 568 21.24 1.61 55.79
CA ASP A 568 20.76 2.00 54.46
C ASP A 568 20.14 0.84 53.68
N ASN A 569 20.76 -0.36 53.72
CA ASN A 569 20.15 -1.57 53.15
C ASN A 569 18.81 -1.91 53.82
N SER A 570 18.68 -1.73 55.13
CA SER A 570 17.45 -2.03 55.86
C SER A 570 16.37 -0.95 55.65
N ILE A 571 16.75 0.33 55.60
CA ILE A 571 15.86 1.44 55.22
C ILE A 571 15.39 1.29 53.77
N SER A 572 16.22 0.78 52.87
CA SER A 572 15.84 0.49 51.49
C SER A 572 14.78 -0.62 51.38
N ARG A 573 14.79 -1.62 52.29
CA ARG A 573 13.70 -2.61 52.41
C ARG A 573 12.42 -1.95 52.96
N LEU A 574 12.54 -1.19 54.04
CA LEU A 574 11.42 -0.44 54.63
C LEU A 574 10.73 0.48 53.62
N LYS A 575 11.50 1.14 52.74
CA LYS A 575 10.97 1.94 51.62
C LYS A 575 10.14 1.09 50.64
N ALA A 576 10.57 -0.13 50.31
CA ALA A 576 9.80 -1.02 49.43
C ALA A 576 8.47 -1.45 50.07
N ASP A 577 8.49 -1.84 51.35
CA ASP A 577 7.28 -2.26 52.09
C ASP A 577 6.28 -1.11 52.26
N VAL A 578 6.79 0.10 52.56
CA VAL A 578 5.99 1.34 52.58
C VAL A 578 5.32 1.60 51.24
N ILE A 579 6.04 1.47 50.12
CA ILE A 579 5.48 1.67 48.78
C ILE A 579 4.41 0.63 48.46
N ALA A 580 4.63 -0.64 48.81
CA ALA A 580 3.65 -1.70 48.62
C ALA A 580 2.35 -1.41 49.41
N ARG A 581 2.47 -1.01 50.69
CA ARG A 581 1.31 -0.71 51.54
C ARG A 581 0.60 0.59 51.15
N LEU A 582 1.33 1.62 50.75
CA LEU A 582 0.77 2.88 50.25
C LEU A 582 0.05 2.66 48.91
N LYS A 583 0.61 1.85 48.01
CA LYS A 583 -0.06 1.41 46.77
C LYS A 583 -1.35 0.64 47.05
N SER A 584 -1.36 -0.30 48.01
CA SER A 584 -2.61 -0.98 48.42
C SER A 584 -3.66 0.04 48.86
N THR A 585 -3.28 0.95 49.76
CA THR A 585 -4.17 1.99 50.30
C THR A 585 -4.74 2.90 49.22
N VAL A 586 -3.94 3.26 48.22
CA VAL A 586 -4.41 3.98 47.01
C VAL A 586 -5.38 3.13 46.19
N SER A 587 -5.06 1.85 45.96
CA SER A 587 -5.92 0.92 45.22
C SER A 587 -7.28 0.74 45.88
N ASP A 588 -7.32 0.61 47.22
CA ASP A 588 -8.54 0.47 48.01
C ASP A 588 -9.39 1.75 47.95
N TYR A 589 -8.77 2.92 48.09
CA TYR A 589 -9.41 4.24 47.95
C TYR A 589 -9.89 4.55 46.51
N GLN A 590 -9.23 4.01 45.49
CA GLN A 590 -9.67 4.11 44.09
C GLN A 590 -10.90 3.21 43.80
N HIS A 591 -11.02 2.08 44.50
CA HIS A 591 -12.09 1.10 44.29
C HIS A 591 -13.26 1.23 45.29
N ASP A 592 -13.31 2.30 46.09
CA ASP A 592 -14.41 2.56 47.02
C ASP A 592 -15.74 2.88 46.29
N LYS A 593 -16.87 2.66 46.97
CA LYS A 593 -18.20 2.97 46.42
C LYS A 593 -18.43 4.45 46.14
N SER A 594 -17.74 5.36 46.83
CA SER A 594 -17.82 6.81 46.58
C SER A 594 -17.21 7.20 45.22
N SER A 595 -16.21 6.47 44.75
CA SER A 595 -15.44 6.76 43.55
C SER A 595 -16.26 6.74 42.27
N PHE A 596 -15.78 7.49 41.27
CA PHE A 596 -16.31 7.44 39.91
C PHE A 596 -15.27 6.88 38.93
N ARG A 597 -15.61 5.75 38.30
CA ARG A 597 -14.74 5.03 37.36
C ARG A 597 -14.91 5.53 35.93
N VAL A 598 -13.82 5.74 35.20
CA VAL A 598 -13.83 6.03 33.76
C VAL A 598 -12.90 5.04 33.05
N ASP A 599 -13.48 4.15 32.23
CA ASP A 599 -12.74 3.22 31.38
C ASP A 599 -12.58 3.78 29.97
N LEU A 600 -11.35 3.84 29.47
CA LEU A 600 -11.06 4.16 28.07
C LEU A 600 -11.08 2.88 27.20
N SER A 601 -11.69 2.95 26.02
CA SER A 601 -11.77 1.82 25.07
C SER A 601 -10.86 1.99 23.85
N GLU A 602 -10.70 0.92 23.05
CA GLU A 602 -10.05 0.93 21.74
C GLU A 602 -8.57 1.39 21.73
N ASN A 603 -7.80 0.96 22.74
CA ASN A 603 -6.40 1.30 22.98
C ASN A 603 -6.13 2.78 23.31
N SER A 604 -7.15 3.62 23.51
CA SER A 604 -6.97 4.94 24.09
C SER A 604 -6.47 4.81 25.53
N TYR A 605 -5.39 5.53 25.86
CA TYR A 605 -4.85 5.70 27.20
C TYR A 605 -4.46 7.16 27.41
N LEU A 606 -4.44 7.63 28.65
CA LEU A 606 -4.02 9.00 28.96
C LEU A 606 -2.55 9.07 29.39
N GLU A 607 -1.80 9.97 28.76
CA GLU A 607 -0.43 10.33 29.16
C GLU A 607 -0.48 11.37 30.30
N MET A 608 -0.84 10.90 31.51
CA MET A 608 -0.67 11.71 32.72
C MET A 608 0.83 11.89 33.00
N GLY A 609 1.39 13.05 32.66
CA GLY A 609 2.84 13.32 32.75
C GLY A 609 3.52 13.13 34.12
N LYS A 610 2.76 12.98 35.22
CA LYS A 610 3.32 12.56 36.52
C LYS A 610 3.70 11.06 36.55
N LEU A 611 3.01 10.19 35.80
CA LEU A 611 3.21 8.73 35.82
C LEU A 611 4.32 8.24 34.90
N GLU A 612 4.66 8.97 33.84
CA GLU A 612 5.70 8.53 32.89
C GLU A 612 7.10 8.47 33.52
N HIS A 613 7.39 9.37 34.48
CA HIS A 613 8.59 9.30 35.30
C HIS A 613 8.59 8.17 36.35
N ILE A 614 7.41 7.69 36.75
CA ILE A 614 7.26 6.63 37.78
C ILE A 614 7.35 5.24 37.14
N ASN A 615 6.67 5.01 36.01
CA ASN A 615 6.56 3.68 35.40
C ASN A 615 7.77 3.29 34.52
N ASN A 616 8.60 4.25 34.10
CA ASN A 616 9.83 3.95 33.35
C ASN A 616 11.01 3.53 34.25
N ASP A 617 11.03 3.94 35.53
CA ASP A 617 12.18 3.66 36.41
C ASP A 617 12.13 2.27 37.06
N LYS A 618 12.22 1.23 36.22
CA LYS A 618 12.23 -0.18 36.64
C LYS A 618 13.60 -0.65 37.19
N SER A 619 14.48 0.28 37.57
CA SER A 619 15.87 0.00 37.96
C SER A 619 16.48 0.98 38.97
N GLY A 620 15.90 2.15 39.17
CA GLY A 620 16.33 3.16 40.15
C GLY A 620 15.65 3.02 41.52
N PRO A 621 16.13 3.78 42.53
CA PRO A 621 15.50 3.84 43.84
C PRO A 621 14.16 4.58 43.76
N VAL A 622 13.11 4.02 44.37
CA VAL A 622 11.77 4.63 44.34
C VAL A 622 11.83 6.03 44.97
N SER A 623 11.47 7.05 44.18
CA SER A 623 11.68 8.45 44.50
C SER A 623 10.56 9.05 45.38
N LEU A 624 10.90 10.14 46.06
CA LEU A 624 9.95 10.96 46.82
C LEU A 624 8.70 11.33 45.99
N LEU A 625 8.88 11.65 44.71
CA LEU A 625 7.80 12.01 43.77
C LEU A 625 6.71 10.93 43.66
N THR A 626 7.07 9.64 43.78
CA THR A 626 6.10 8.54 43.78
C THR A 626 5.25 8.53 45.05
N VAL A 627 5.86 8.77 46.21
CA VAL A 627 5.16 8.88 47.50
C VAL A 627 4.26 10.12 47.51
N GLU A 628 4.76 11.26 46.99
CA GLU A 628 3.96 12.47 46.88
C GLU A 628 2.77 12.30 45.93
N HIS A 629 2.94 11.62 44.80
CA HIS A 629 1.83 11.31 43.90
C HIS A 629 0.75 10.46 44.57
N TYR A 630 1.12 9.41 45.31
CA TYR A 630 0.15 8.59 46.03
C TYR A 630 -0.60 9.38 47.13
N TYR A 631 0.06 10.29 47.84
CA TYR A 631 -0.64 11.20 48.76
C TYR A 631 -1.49 12.26 48.05
N ASP A 632 -1.10 12.74 46.86
CA ASP A 632 -1.97 13.60 46.04
C ASP A 632 -3.28 12.87 45.68
N VAL A 633 -3.22 11.57 45.37
CA VAL A 633 -4.42 10.74 45.13
C VAL A 633 -5.26 10.64 46.40
N LEU A 634 -4.69 10.17 47.52
CA LEU A 634 -5.42 10.00 48.79
C LEU A 634 -6.05 11.31 49.31
N PHE A 635 -5.46 12.47 49.03
CA PHE A 635 -5.99 13.77 49.46
C PHE A 635 -6.85 14.49 48.40
N ALA A 636 -7.34 13.79 47.38
CA ALA A 636 -8.17 14.34 46.29
C ALA A 636 -7.51 15.53 45.53
N LYS A 637 -6.18 15.55 45.46
CA LYS A 637 -5.33 16.55 44.80
C LYS A 637 -4.64 16.00 43.54
N ALA A 638 -5.02 14.81 43.10
CA ALA A 638 -4.55 14.21 41.87
C ALA A 638 -4.97 15.01 40.62
N GLY A 639 -4.44 14.61 39.47
CA GLY A 639 -4.37 15.42 38.26
C GLY A 639 -5.72 15.89 37.70
N ASN A 640 -5.62 16.84 36.78
CA ASN A 640 -6.73 17.24 35.93
C ASN A 640 -6.77 16.32 34.71
N ILE A 641 -7.96 15.84 34.36
CA ILE A 641 -8.22 15.15 33.09
C ILE A 641 -8.95 16.08 32.13
N ASP A 642 -8.71 15.85 30.84
CA ASP A 642 -9.43 16.47 29.73
C ASP A 642 -9.74 15.37 28.71
N VAL A 643 -10.98 14.84 28.75
CA VAL A 643 -11.39 13.67 27.96
C VAL A 643 -12.63 14.00 27.15
N VAL A 644 -12.45 14.15 25.84
CA VAL A 644 -13.54 14.16 24.87
C VAL A 644 -13.73 12.76 24.31
N GLY A 645 -14.96 12.26 24.29
CA GLY A 645 -15.25 10.93 23.78
C GLY A 645 -16.73 10.58 23.74
N ARG A 646 -17.03 9.39 23.23
CA ARG A 646 -18.40 8.84 23.14
C ARG A 646 -18.65 7.83 24.25
N VAL A 647 -19.78 7.93 24.95
CA VAL A 647 -20.18 6.95 25.97
C VAL A 647 -20.53 5.61 25.30
N SER A 648 -19.65 4.63 25.48
CA SER A 648 -19.80 3.26 25.00
C SER A 648 -20.59 2.38 25.97
N ASP A 649 -20.47 2.61 27.28
CA ASP A 649 -21.28 1.96 28.32
C ASP A 649 -21.34 2.79 29.62
N ILE A 650 -22.24 2.41 30.54
CA ILE A 650 -22.45 3.07 31.82
C ILE A 650 -22.43 2.01 32.93
N TYR A 651 -21.73 2.31 34.02
CA TYR A 651 -21.72 1.52 35.24
C TYR A 651 -22.65 2.16 36.28
N TYR A 652 -23.39 1.33 37.01
CA TYR A 652 -24.36 1.76 38.03
C TYR A 652 -24.00 1.22 39.41
N ARG A 653 -24.49 1.88 40.47
CA ARG A 653 -24.49 1.37 41.85
C ARG A 653 -25.79 0.61 42.15
N ASP A 654 -25.83 -0.01 43.34
CA ASP A 654 -27.00 -0.71 43.90
C ASP A 654 -28.27 0.17 43.98
N ASP A 655 -28.13 1.50 43.99
CA ASP A 655 -29.20 2.50 44.04
C ASP A 655 -29.60 3.07 42.66
N ASN A 656 -29.07 2.50 41.57
CA ASN A 656 -29.16 2.99 40.18
C ASN A 656 -28.48 4.35 39.90
N SER A 657 -27.71 4.93 40.83
CA SER A 657 -26.83 6.06 40.51
C SER A 657 -25.66 5.64 39.62
N ILE A 658 -25.09 6.57 38.84
CA ILE A 658 -23.96 6.26 37.96
C ILE A 658 -22.67 6.09 38.79
N SER A 659 -22.08 4.90 38.76
CA SER A 659 -20.76 4.59 39.36
C SER A 659 -19.60 4.82 38.40
N GLY A 660 -19.87 4.85 37.09
CA GLY A 660 -18.81 5.09 36.12
C GLY A 660 -19.29 5.11 34.67
N LEU A 661 -18.35 5.39 33.76
CA LEU A 661 -18.56 5.41 32.32
C LEU A 661 -17.48 4.60 31.61
N LYS A 662 -17.84 4.03 30.46
CA LYS A 662 -16.89 3.49 29.49
C LYS A 662 -16.92 4.37 28.25
N ILE A 663 -15.79 4.95 27.87
CA ILE A 663 -15.69 6.04 26.89
C ILE A 663 -14.75 5.63 25.76
N ASN A 664 -15.23 5.75 24.52
CA ASN A 664 -14.35 5.77 23.36
C ASN A 664 -13.80 7.19 23.19
N ALA A 665 -12.59 7.41 23.71
CA ALA A 665 -11.84 8.66 23.60
C ALA A 665 -10.97 8.63 22.33
N ASN A 666 -11.62 8.65 21.17
CA ASN A 666 -10.96 8.77 19.86
C ASN A 666 -10.51 10.22 19.63
N SER A 667 -9.29 10.44 19.15
CA SER A 667 -8.72 11.79 18.93
C SER A 667 -9.44 12.61 17.84
N HIS A 668 -10.35 12.01 17.07
CA HIS A 668 -11.23 12.71 16.12
C HIS A 668 -12.59 13.10 16.73
N TYR A 669 -12.88 12.74 17.98
CA TYR A 669 -14.14 13.11 18.64
C TYR A 669 -14.05 14.51 19.25
N SER A 670 -15.08 15.33 19.00
CA SER A 670 -15.21 16.73 19.39
C SER A 670 -16.64 16.98 19.85
N THR A 671 -16.85 17.86 20.82
CA THR A 671 -18.19 18.36 21.17
C THR A 671 -18.74 19.38 20.17
N ASN A 672 -17.90 19.86 19.23
CA ASN A 672 -18.31 20.71 18.13
C ASN A 672 -18.85 19.85 16.97
N LEU A 673 -20.17 19.68 16.91
CA LEU A 673 -20.81 18.80 15.92
C LEU A 673 -20.59 19.24 14.47
N ASP A 674 -20.51 20.55 14.20
CA ASP A 674 -20.29 21.08 12.85
C ASP A 674 -18.89 20.75 12.31
N GLU A 675 -17.90 20.74 13.19
CA GLU A 675 -16.53 20.30 12.89
C GLU A 675 -16.48 18.76 12.73
N LEU A 676 -17.11 18.05 13.68
CA LEU A 676 -17.20 16.58 13.74
C LEU A 676 -17.83 15.96 12.48
N PHE A 677 -18.78 16.65 11.85
CA PHE A 677 -19.48 16.20 10.64
C PHE A 677 -19.23 17.08 9.40
N SER A 678 -18.21 17.95 9.45
CA SER A 678 -17.74 18.66 8.27
C SER A 678 -17.28 17.70 7.16
N PHE A 679 -17.33 18.15 5.90
CA PHE A 679 -16.79 17.38 4.76
C PHE A 679 -15.26 17.12 4.83
N VAL A 680 -14.58 17.74 5.81
CA VAL A 680 -13.13 17.62 6.10
C VAL A 680 -12.90 16.94 7.46
N SER A 681 -13.93 16.32 8.04
CA SER A 681 -13.83 15.47 9.23
C SER A 681 -13.29 14.07 8.88
N PRO A 682 -12.31 13.54 9.63
CA PRO A 682 -11.86 12.15 9.48
C PRO A 682 -13.00 11.13 9.58
N ILE A 683 -14.01 11.40 10.42
CA ILE A 683 -15.19 10.54 10.61
C ILE A 683 -16.04 10.51 9.35
N PHE A 684 -16.43 11.67 8.83
CA PHE A 684 -17.25 11.75 7.62
C PHE A 684 -16.53 11.16 6.41
N VAL A 685 -15.22 11.44 6.28
CA VAL A 685 -14.39 10.87 5.21
C VAL A 685 -14.25 9.34 5.36
N SER A 686 -14.16 8.78 6.58
CA SER A 686 -14.12 7.32 6.79
C SER A 686 -15.37 6.62 6.22
N LEU A 687 -16.54 7.21 6.45
CA LEU A 687 -17.82 6.71 5.94
C LEU A 687 -17.88 6.83 4.42
N ALA A 688 -17.42 7.95 3.84
CA ALA A 688 -17.37 8.14 2.39
C ALA A 688 -16.42 7.14 1.69
N VAL A 689 -15.22 6.92 2.23
CA VAL A 689 -14.22 5.98 1.68
C VAL A 689 -14.72 4.52 1.79
N PHE A 690 -15.35 4.15 2.91
CA PHE A 690 -15.99 2.84 3.05
C PHE A 690 -17.14 2.66 2.04
N MET A 691 -18.04 3.64 1.91
CA MET A 691 -19.15 3.57 0.97
C MET A 691 -18.66 3.43 -0.48
N ILE A 692 -17.61 4.15 -0.88
CA ILE A 692 -17.00 4.01 -2.21
C ILE A 692 -16.43 2.60 -2.43
N THR A 693 -15.65 2.07 -1.47
CA THR A 693 -15.03 0.74 -1.60
C THR A 693 -16.07 -0.40 -1.56
N ALA A 694 -17.11 -0.28 -0.73
CA ALA A 694 -18.23 -1.21 -0.65
C ALA A 694 -19.10 -1.18 -1.92
N LEU A 695 -19.42 0.00 -2.46
CA LEU A 695 -20.16 0.12 -3.73
C LEU A 695 -19.36 -0.45 -4.90
N VAL A 696 -18.03 -0.22 -4.97
CA VAL A 696 -17.16 -0.86 -5.96
C VAL A 696 -17.23 -2.38 -5.83
N SER A 697 -17.17 -2.93 -4.62
CA SER A 697 -17.33 -4.37 -4.38
C SER A 697 -18.69 -4.88 -4.93
N ILE A 698 -19.81 -4.34 -4.43
CA ILE A 698 -21.17 -4.80 -4.73
C ILE A 698 -21.47 -4.73 -6.24
N LEU A 699 -21.21 -3.57 -6.88
CA LEU A 699 -21.49 -3.37 -8.30
C LEU A 699 -20.67 -4.31 -9.19
N ASN A 700 -19.42 -4.59 -8.82
CA ASN A 700 -18.60 -5.55 -9.56
C ASN A 700 -19.01 -7.00 -9.31
N GLY A 701 -19.45 -7.37 -8.11
CA GLY A 701 -20.02 -8.68 -7.80
C GLY A 701 -21.27 -9.00 -8.64
N VAL A 702 -22.25 -8.08 -8.65
CA VAL A 702 -23.45 -8.18 -9.49
C VAL A 702 -23.08 -8.31 -10.98
N ALA A 703 -22.12 -7.51 -11.45
CA ALA A 703 -21.63 -7.58 -12.82
C ALA A 703 -20.93 -8.90 -13.17
N ILE A 704 -20.23 -9.55 -12.24
CA ILE A 704 -19.66 -10.90 -12.45
C ILE A 704 -20.78 -11.92 -12.61
N CYS A 705 -21.76 -11.95 -11.69
CA CYS A 705 -22.88 -12.89 -11.74
C CYS A 705 -23.65 -12.77 -13.06
N TYR A 706 -23.98 -11.55 -13.49
CA TYR A 706 -24.60 -11.29 -14.78
C TYR A 706 -23.76 -11.81 -15.97
N LYS A 707 -22.45 -11.55 -15.97
CA LYS A 707 -21.55 -12.00 -17.06
C LYS A 707 -21.39 -13.51 -17.12
N LEU A 708 -21.28 -14.19 -15.97
CA LEU A 708 -21.21 -15.65 -15.90
C LEU A 708 -22.50 -16.30 -16.41
N LEU A 709 -23.66 -15.82 -15.96
CA LEU A 709 -24.97 -16.28 -16.43
C LEU A 709 -25.16 -16.05 -17.93
N ALA A 710 -24.75 -14.88 -18.45
CA ALA A 710 -24.79 -14.58 -19.88
C ALA A 710 -23.88 -15.51 -20.70
N ASN A 711 -22.65 -15.77 -20.25
CA ASN A 711 -21.72 -16.68 -20.91
C ASN A 711 -22.21 -18.14 -20.87
N HIS A 712 -22.82 -18.58 -19.78
CA HIS A 712 -23.42 -19.91 -19.67
C HIS A 712 -24.61 -20.08 -20.64
N ARG A 713 -25.52 -19.11 -20.69
CA ARG A 713 -26.63 -19.08 -21.66
C ARG A 713 -26.12 -19.07 -23.11
N ARG A 714 -25.10 -18.25 -23.42
CA ARG A 714 -24.42 -18.23 -24.73
C ARG A 714 -23.86 -19.60 -25.11
N LYS A 715 -23.07 -20.22 -24.22
CA LYS A 715 -22.49 -21.55 -24.46
C LYS A 715 -23.56 -22.60 -24.75
N ASN A 716 -24.66 -22.60 -23.99
CA ASN A 716 -25.71 -23.61 -24.16
C ASN A 716 -26.48 -23.44 -25.47
N LYS A 717 -26.66 -22.21 -25.98
CA LYS A 717 -27.20 -21.98 -27.33
C LYS A 717 -26.26 -22.44 -28.45
N ILE A 718 -24.95 -22.17 -28.32
CA ILE A 718 -23.93 -22.65 -29.27
C ILE A 718 -23.93 -24.19 -29.34
N LEU A 719 -23.99 -24.85 -28.17
CA LEU A 719 -24.07 -26.31 -28.06
C LEU A 719 -25.37 -26.92 -28.62
N ALA A 720 -26.44 -26.13 -28.82
CA ALA A 720 -27.66 -26.58 -29.47
C ALA A 720 -27.50 -26.57 -30.99
N ILE A 721 -27.14 -25.42 -31.58
CA ILE A 721 -26.98 -25.30 -33.04
C ILE A 721 -25.92 -26.25 -33.60
N TYR A 722 -24.81 -26.50 -32.89
CA TYR A 722 -23.82 -27.48 -33.36
C TYR A 722 -24.28 -28.94 -33.26
N LYS A 723 -25.30 -29.28 -32.46
CA LYS A 723 -25.95 -30.59 -32.54
C LYS A 723 -26.88 -30.68 -33.75
N GLU A 724 -27.63 -29.61 -34.02
CA GLU A 724 -28.58 -29.53 -35.15
C GLU A 724 -27.89 -29.47 -36.53
N ARG A 725 -26.59 -29.16 -36.58
CA ARG A 725 -25.78 -29.08 -37.83
C ARG A 725 -24.88 -30.28 -38.13
N ILE A 726 -24.76 -31.23 -37.19
CA ILE A 726 -23.77 -32.33 -37.23
C ILE A 726 -24.45 -33.70 -37.05
N ILE A 727 -25.78 -33.70 -36.93
CA ILE A 727 -26.69 -34.84 -37.18
C ILE A 727 -27.20 -34.70 -38.61
#